data_AF-A0A1Y2D3U2-F1
#
_entry.id   AF-A0A1Y2D3U2-F1
#
_cell.length_a   1.000
_cell.length_b   1.000
_cell.length_c   1.000
_cell.angle_alpha   90.00
_cell.angle_beta   90.00
_cell.angle_gamma   90.00
#
_symmetry.space_group_name_H-M   'P 1'
#
loop_
_entity.id
_entity.type
_entity.pdbx_description
1 polymer ?
#
loop_
_entity_poly.entity_id
_entity_poly.type
_entity_poly.pdbx_seq_one_letter_code
_entity_poly.pdbx_strand_id
1 'polypeptide(L)'
;MILSVVVALAATVIAAPIKERAAANGNVVGAYLLIDPKEGPAKLAQVVAQASTIPVNRVTLSFVRPDMYYEPGSNTLVGSGFNYADGGDYGFADVKAAVSKIQAAGVDVYLSMGGWDYNCWPYTYLRYSVAPYGGANADIIKQYGNGNIDNCVEANQWCYACEPPSNGNSGADSFAIFPEPAWSANWVQATKDIEAAIATNGGAVSAPAVTWHPQIYGGQNWTDPVTKTVQKVVGRFDFATKKRDPYTDLVYLAKDLGLAGIDLDYEEFWHADTFKTGDAKCTNPCQLWQTVYKYSAIVRDFQLSIAAIYPTLKLSTAAAAVGAWNGDWWGGNMKGLWYGSYQIMPSLTQFMTQGINAGGLNVMAYDISTTADECPQPGVCSLSQQVDFYLGTYKTMLSSTAGVYVGYEVGTPAYPADYTYMANLTQSEFSTLQSNTQSQYPGGFYWEMYKGADSAANVDVNTLSQKLCTQLLPGQTRCQGNLPTAPVPAATTTTAAVPATTTTTAAVPKTTTTAAAVQTTTAAVQTTTAAVVQTTTAAVIQTTTAVVVKTTTTAASGQTPCAAPYDSTKTYLKGDQASEGGFNYVANWYALNNDPAANSAPYSQWTNLGACGGTGPVVTTTAAVVKTTTAAATTTVVVVKTTTTAAVVKTTTTAAPVKTTTAAAGGNTIVVGQPCTTNGQWACNNTVICAYGSSSTLVWTSQGLDEVYGNILRSFFLHQRPTNHLPESSSSMGAATDPATATDPFTHLLFAPKPRLAQLYAEVHTPSTLFVQIRGRWFDVAAFAKTHPGGETALRLAAGRDATAMFESAHVFADKKKLDALLRKFVLSDEEAQQRGLRTLESALSESDRTDEKNEFGENIDWTFGGPFQTEVNRRVVAYFDSEAKRKGITRIQATKATPEKWALILVTGFLFIVSMCYLVRGNRWMVLMAPTMGWFCGVNCFHDGLHFALSTSPFVNEFVGGLFPFFSSPLGWFHQHIIGHHVHTNMKYHDPDLVHGIEARREHKDHPFLPIYKHQSTFLSIGFHFVVGTWLGLGLLNDFKLILSPTLSYNGFVPRIPMTTTALITHGVTRAIYYIGLFGWPYWTFTAAEKGFLEKFMFSMGPAIVFPSCLWSTRKSTI
;
A
#
# COMPACT_ATOMS: atom_id res chain seq x y z
N MET A 1 10.26 -39.72 -15.36
CA MET A 1 9.10 -39.94 -16.25
C MET A 1 7.79 -39.54 -15.59
N ILE A 2 7.24 -40.25 -14.60
CA ILE A 2 5.93 -39.91 -14.00
C ILE A 2 5.90 -38.47 -13.45
N LEU A 3 6.92 -38.06 -12.69
CA LEU A 3 7.06 -36.68 -12.19
C LEU A 3 7.11 -35.64 -13.33
N SER A 4 7.70 -35.99 -14.47
CA SER A 4 7.83 -35.14 -15.66
C SER A 4 6.47 -34.93 -16.36
N VAL A 5 5.59 -35.94 -16.35
CA VAL A 5 4.23 -35.87 -16.91
C VAL A 5 3.31 -35.06 -16.01
N VAL A 6 3.40 -35.25 -14.69
CA VAL A 6 2.62 -34.47 -13.70
C VAL A 6 3.01 -32.98 -13.73
N VAL A 7 4.31 -32.66 -13.81
CA VAL A 7 4.78 -31.28 -13.96
C VAL A 7 4.38 -30.68 -15.31
N ALA A 8 4.39 -31.45 -16.40
CA ALA A 8 3.95 -30.96 -17.72
C ALA A 8 2.44 -30.65 -17.77
N LEU A 9 1.59 -31.49 -17.17
CA LEU A 9 0.13 -31.28 -17.08
C LEU A 9 -0.23 -30.11 -16.14
N ALA A 10 0.45 -29.99 -15.00
CA ALA A 10 0.28 -28.82 -14.13
C ALA A 10 0.74 -27.53 -14.83
N ALA A 11 1.83 -27.58 -15.60
CA ALA A 11 2.31 -26.44 -16.36
C ALA A 11 1.36 -26.03 -17.49
N THR A 12 0.70 -26.95 -18.21
CA THR A 12 -0.22 -26.57 -19.30
C THR A 12 -1.55 -26.00 -18.79
N VAL A 13 -2.10 -26.51 -17.68
CA VAL A 13 -3.35 -25.98 -17.09
C VAL A 13 -3.13 -24.59 -16.47
N ILE A 14 -1.95 -24.32 -15.91
CA ILE A 14 -1.62 -23.02 -15.30
C ILE A 14 -1.08 -22.01 -16.33
N ALA A 15 -0.46 -22.44 -17.43
CA ALA A 15 0.12 -21.52 -18.42
C ALA A 15 -0.88 -20.85 -19.36
N ALA A 16 -2.07 -21.43 -19.60
CA ALA A 16 -3.05 -20.84 -20.52
C ALA A 16 -3.60 -19.48 -20.03
N PRO A 17 -4.11 -19.32 -18.79
CA PRO A 17 -4.58 -18.03 -18.29
C PRO A 17 -3.45 -16.98 -18.16
N ILE A 18 -2.23 -17.44 -17.86
CA ILE A 18 -1.04 -16.57 -17.76
C ILE A 18 -0.61 -16.06 -19.14
N LYS A 19 -0.74 -16.87 -20.20
CA LYS A 19 -0.50 -16.42 -21.59
C LYS A 19 -1.54 -15.39 -22.04
N GLU A 20 -2.82 -15.62 -21.78
CA GLU A 20 -3.87 -14.67 -22.18
C GLU A 20 -3.76 -13.33 -21.42
N ARG A 21 -3.51 -13.35 -20.09
CA ARG A 21 -3.25 -12.11 -19.32
C ARG A 21 -1.98 -11.38 -19.77
N ALA A 22 -0.94 -12.09 -20.20
CA ALA A 22 0.26 -11.45 -20.77
C ALA A 22 0.03 -10.87 -22.17
N ALA A 23 -0.86 -11.48 -22.98
CA ALA A 23 -1.20 -11.01 -24.33
C ALA A 23 -2.11 -9.76 -24.34
N ALA A 24 -2.81 -9.47 -23.24
CA ALA A 24 -3.71 -8.32 -23.14
C ALA A 24 -3.01 -6.95 -23.14
N ASN A 25 -1.69 -6.86 -22.88
CA ASN A 25 -0.93 -5.60 -22.79
C ASN A 25 -1.50 -4.52 -21.84
N GLY A 26 -2.41 -4.89 -20.92
CA GLY A 26 -3.12 -3.97 -20.04
C GLY A 26 -4.49 -3.48 -20.58
N ASN A 27 -4.89 -3.92 -21.78
CA ASN A 27 -6.18 -3.59 -22.35
C ASN A 27 -7.35 -4.29 -21.63
N VAL A 28 -8.51 -3.64 -21.63
CA VAL A 28 -9.72 -4.10 -20.91
C VAL A 28 -10.91 -4.22 -21.85
N VAL A 29 -11.58 -5.36 -21.79
CA VAL A 29 -12.91 -5.59 -22.37
C VAL A 29 -13.80 -6.00 -21.21
N GLY A 30 -14.52 -5.02 -20.68
CA GLY A 30 -15.38 -5.17 -19.52
C GLY A 30 -16.84 -5.43 -19.88
N ALA A 31 -17.57 -6.02 -18.95
CA ALA A 31 -19.02 -6.12 -19.03
C ALA A 31 -19.62 -6.03 -17.64
N TYR A 32 -20.72 -5.30 -17.52
CA TYR A 32 -21.50 -5.26 -16.29
C TYR A 32 -22.53 -6.39 -16.29
N LEU A 33 -22.72 -7.01 -15.14
CA LEU A 33 -23.68 -8.09 -14.90
C LEU A 33 -24.64 -7.67 -13.80
N LEU A 34 -25.90 -7.43 -14.16
CA LEU A 34 -26.95 -7.15 -13.18
C LEU A 34 -27.31 -8.43 -12.40
N ILE A 35 -27.22 -8.34 -11.08
CA ILE A 35 -27.56 -9.37 -10.12
C ILE A 35 -28.83 -8.96 -9.38
N ASP A 36 -29.88 -9.72 -9.60
CA ASP A 36 -31.19 -9.57 -8.98
C ASP A 36 -31.62 -10.90 -8.30
N PRO A 37 -32.56 -10.91 -7.33
CA PRO A 37 -32.99 -12.13 -6.64
C PRO A 37 -33.61 -13.21 -7.52
N LYS A 38 -34.14 -12.86 -8.71
CA LYS A 38 -34.94 -13.75 -9.56
C LYS A 38 -34.06 -14.48 -10.57
N GLU A 39 -33.14 -13.76 -11.20
CA GLU A 39 -32.32 -14.24 -12.31
C GLU A 39 -30.82 -14.19 -12.04
N GLY A 40 -30.35 -13.34 -11.11
CA GLY A 40 -28.94 -13.14 -10.78
C GLY A 40 -28.15 -14.44 -10.51
N PRO A 41 -28.65 -15.37 -9.67
CA PRO A 41 -28.01 -16.67 -9.46
C PRO A 41 -27.86 -17.51 -10.73
N ALA A 42 -28.88 -17.52 -11.59
CA ALA A 42 -28.86 -18.26 -12.85
C ALA A 42 -27.90 -17.61 -13.87
N LYS A 43 -27.93 -16.28 -13.99
CA LYS A 43 -27.01 -15.49 -14.82
C LYS A 43 -25.55 -15.72 -14.40
N LEU A 44 -25.23 -15.58 -13.11
CA LEU A 44 -23.88 -15.82 -12.60
C LEU A 44 -23.41 -17.26 -12.83
N ALA A 45 -24.28 -18.26 -12.64
CA ALA A 45 -23.95 -19.66 -12.90
C ALA A 45 -23.62 -19.92 -14.40
N GLN A 46 -24.31 -19.27 -15.33
CA GLN A 46 -24.00 -19.34 -16.75
C GLN A 46 -22.66 -18.68 -17.09
N VAL A 47 -22.37 -17.49 -16.54
CA VAL A 47 -21.06 -16.82 -16.70
C VAL A 47 -19.93 -17.70 -16.16
N VAL A 48 -20.12 -18.37 -15.02
CA VAL A 48 -19.17 -19.36 -14.49
C VAL A 48 -18.97 -20.54 -15.46
N ALA A 49 -20.05 -21.07 -16.06
CA ALA A 49 -19.98 -22.19 -16.99
C ALA A 49 -19.25 -21.84 -18.31
N GLN A 50 -19.25 -20.57 -18.71
CA GLN A 50 -18.63 -20.07 -19.96
C GLN A 50 -17.37 -19.22 -19.71
N ALA A 51 -16.83 -19.17 -18.49
CA ALA A 51 -15.79 -18.21 -18.10
C ALA A 51 -14.50 -18.25 -18.95
N SER A 52 -14.17 -19.40 -19.54
CA SER A 52 -13.02 -19.58 -20.45
C SER A 52 -13.30 -19.19 -21.91
N THR A 53 -14.56 -18.93 -22.26
CA THR A 53 -15.01 -18.63 -23.63
C THR A 53 -15.73 -17.29 -23.77
N ILE A 54 -16.20 -16.66 -22.69
CA ILE A 54 -16.85 -15.35 -22.80
C ILE A 54 -15.87 -14.30 -23.40
N PRO A 55 -16.32 -13.48 -24.38
CA PRO A 55 -15.48 -12.52 -25.11
C PRO A 55 -15.17 -11.25 -24.29
N VAL A 56 -14.78 -11.41 -23.03
CA VAL A 56 -14.42 -10.34 -22.08
C VAL A 56 -13.21 -10.76 -21.24
N ASN A 57 -12.49 -9.80 -20.66
CA ASN A 57 -11.46 -10.04 -19.65
C ASN A 57 -11.74 -9.38 -18.30
N ARG A 58 -12.88 -8.68 -18.16
CA ARG A 58 -13.42 -8.22 -16.87
C ARG A 58 -14.95 -8.42 -16.84
N VAL A 59 -15.47 -8.85 -15.68
CA VAL A 59 -16.91 -8.82 -15.36
C VAL A 59 -17.10 -8.01 -14.07
N THR A 60 -17.99 -7.02 -14.10
CA THR A 60 -18.39 -6.24 -12.93
C THR A 60 -19.75 -6.73 -12.46
N LEU A 61 -19.82 -7.22 -11.22
CA LEU A 61 -21.06 -7.64 -10.59
C LEU A 61 -21.78 -6.41 -10.00
N SER A 62 -23.03 -6.20 -10.38
CA SER A 62 -23.83 -5.02 -10.03
C SER A 62 -25.13 -5.42 -9.36
N PHE A 63 -25.54 -4.87 -8.21
CA PHE A 63 -24.92 -3.80 -7.42
C PHE A 63 -24.95 -4.13 -5.91
N VAL A 64 -23.99 -3.59 -5.16
CA VAL A 64 -24.15 -3.40 -3.72
C VAL A 64 -24.63 -1.99 -3.41
N ARG A 65 -25.30 -1.83 -2.27
CA ARG A 65 -25.84 -0.52 -1.85
C ARG A 65 -24.75 0.35 -1.20
N PRO A 66 -24.79 1.67 -1.39
CA PRO A 66 -23.86 2.59 -0.70
C PRO A 66 -24.21 2.80 0.78
N ASP A 67 -25.40 2.39 1.23
CA ASP A 67 -25.80 2.34 2.65
C ASP A 67 -25.57 0.96 3.30
N MET A 68 -24.74 0.12 2.68
CA MET A 68 -24.45 -1.24 3.16
C MET A 68 -23.69 -1.27 4.49
N TYR A 69 -23.73 -2.43 5.13
CA TYR A 69 -22.71 -2.84 6.09
C TYR A 69 -22.21 -4.25 5.76
N TYR A 70 -20.98 -4.55 6.17
CA TYR A 70 -20.38 -5.87 6.13
C TYR A 70 -19.44 -6.03 7.34
N GLU A 71 -19.69 -7.02 8.18
CA GLU A 71 -18.82 -7.32 9.31
C GLU A 71 -17.62 -8.17 8.83
N PRO A 72 -16.35 -7.79 9.08
CA PRO A 72 -15.20 -8.45 8.47
C PRO A 72 -15.10 -9.92 8.89
N GLY A 73 -14.90 -10.82 7.94
CA GLY A 73 -14.90 -12.27 8.20
C GLY A 73 -16.27 -12.87 8.53
N SER A 74 -17.37 -12.12 8.44
CA SER A 74 -18.73 -12.66 8.62
C SER A 74 -19.10 -13.69 7.56
N ASN A 75 -18.51 -13.61 6.36
CA ASN A 75 -18.77 -14.50 5.22
C ASN A 75 -20.28 -14.63 4.90
N THR A 76 -21.01 -13.52 4.95
CA THR A 76 -22.43 -13.42 4.59
C THR A 76 -22.70 -12.13 3.83
N LEU A 77 -23.61 -12.16 2.84
CA LEU A 77 -24.03 -10.97 2.08
C LEU A 77 -25.19 -10.21 2.76
N VAL A 78 -25.57 -10.57 4.00
CA VAL A 78 -26.52 -9.79 4.80
C VAL A 78 -26.07 -8.32 4.90
N GLY A 79 -26.99 -7.38 4.77
CA GLY A 79 -26.68 -5.94 4.83
C GLY A 79 -26.01 -5.35 3.57
N SER A 80 -25.42 -6.16 2.68
CA SER A 80 -24.76 -5.67 1.45
C SER A 80 -25.72 -5.02 0.44
N GLY A 81 -26.99 -5.48 0.42
CA GLY A 81 -27.93 -5.12 -0.63
C GLY A 81 -27.64 -5.75 -1.99
N PHE A 82 -26.72 -6.73 -2.08
CA PHE A 82 -26.42 -7.47 -3.31
C PHE A 82 -27.57 -8.39 -3.78
N ASN A 83 -28.55 -8.64 -2.91
CA ASN A 83 -29.84 -9.27 -3.21
C ASN A 83 -29.76 -10.59 -4.01
N TYR A 84 -28.71 -11.39 -3.82
CA TYR A 84 -28.48 -12.64 -4.54
C TYR A 84 -29.34 -13.81 -4.02
N ALA A 85 -29.54 -13.89 -2.70
CA ALA A 85 -30.40 -14.87 -2.05
C ALA A 85 -30.90 -14.35 -0.69
N ASP A 86 -32.12 -14.73 -0.30
CA ASP A 86 -32.81 -14.23 0.90
C ASP A 86 -32.66 -15.15 2.14
N GLY A 87 -31.64 -16.01 2.18
CA GLY A 87 -31.44 -16.94 3.30
C GLY A 87 -30.04 -17.52 3.39
N GLY A 88 -29.74 -18.18 4.52
CA GLY A 88 -28.43 -18.75 4.80
C GLY A 88 -27.36 -17.67 4.98
N ASP A 89 -26.30 -17.73 4.17
CA ASP A 89 -25.25 -16.71 4.07
C ASP A 89 -25.55 -15.63 3.01
N TYR A 90 -26.80 -15.57 2.54
CA TYR A 90 -27.27 -14.67 1.48
C TYR A 90 -26.53 -14.86 0.14
N GLY A 91 -25.94 -16.04 -0.08
CA GLY A 91 -25.22 -16.40 -1.31
C GLY A 91 -23.73 -16.12 -1.29
N PHE A 92 -23.15 -15.75 -0.15
CA PHE A 92 -21.73 -15.39 -0.05
C PHE A 92 -20.80 -16.51 -0.57
N ALA A 93 -21.02 -17.75 -0.16
CA ALA A 93 -20.21 -18.89 -0.59
C ALA A 93 -20.30 -19.15 -2.10
N ASP A 94 -21.48 -19.00 -2.68
CA ASP A 94 -21.72 -19.21 -4.12
C ASP A 94 -21.06 -18.10 -4.96
N VAL A 95 -21.21 -16.82 -4.55
CA VAL A 95 -20.56 -15.68 -5.19
C VAL A 95 -19.04 -15.81 -5.09
N LYS A 96 -18.49 -16.16 -3.92
CA LYS A 96 -17.05 -16.41 -3.72
C LYS A 96 -16.53 -17.55 -4.59
N ALA A 97 -17.30 -18.64 -4.73
CA ALA A 97 -16.95 -19.75 -5.62
C ALA A 97 -17.03 -19.35 -7.10
N ALA A 98 -17.97 -18.49 -7.49
CA ALA A 98 -18.07 -17.93 -8.84
C ALA A 98 -16.89 -17.01 -9.17
N VAL A 99 -16.58 -16.04 -8.30
CA VAL A 99 -15.41 -15.16 -8.38
C VAL A 99 -14.13 -15.97 -8.60
N SER A 100 -13.90 -17.00 -7.78
CA SER A 100 -12.71 -17.84 -7.91
C SER A 100 -12.62 -18.56 -9.26
N LYS A 101 -13.73 -19.05 -9.80
CA LYS A 101 -13.76 -19.76 -11.10
C LYS A 101 -13.57 -18.81 -12.29
N ILE A 102 -14.23 -17.66 -12.26
CA ILE A 102 -14.16 -16.65 -13.33
C ILE A 102 -12.72 -16.08 -13.41
N GLN A 103 -12.10 -15.77 -12.27
CA GLN A 103 -10.71 -15.29 -12.22
C GLN A 103 -9.68 -16.36 -12.58
N ALA A 104 -9.94 -17.64 -12.27
CA ALA A 104 -9.11 -18.75 -12.73
C ALA A 104 -9.13 -18.91 -14.26
N ALA A 105 -10.23 -18.52 -14.91
CA ALA A 105 -10.35 -18.45 -16.38
C ALA A 105 -9.77 -17.15 -16.98
N GLY A 106 -9.08 -16.32 -16.19
CA GLY A 106 -8.37 -15.13 -16.65
C GLY A 106 -9.22 -13.84 -16.72
N VAL A 107 -10.49 -13.88 -16.29
CA VAL A 107 -11.41 -12.74 -16.26
C VAL A 107 -11.38 -12.09 -14.88
N ASP A 108 -10.96 -10.82 -14.78
CA ASP A 108 -10.99 -10.08 -13.52
C ASP A 108 -12.44 -9.86 -13.06
N VAL A 109 -12.76 -10.12 -11.78
CA VAL A 109 -14.11 -9.87 -11.24
C VAL A 109 -14.11 -8.66 -10.32
N TYR A 110 -15.01 -7.74 -10.60
CA TYR A 110 -15.25 -6.51 -9.85
C TYR A 110 -16.63 -6.56 -9.18
N LEU A 111 -16.83 -5.74 -8.16
CA LEU A 111 -18.14 -5.52 -7.52
C LEU A 111 -18.42 -4.02 -7.51
N SER A 112 -19.56 -3.62 -8.09
CA SER A 112 -19.95 -2.22 -8.21
C SER A 112 -20.88 -1.77 -7.09
N MET A 113 -20.60 -0.61 -6.52
CA MET A 113 -21.41 0.08 -5.52
C MET A 113 -22.10 1.29 -6.14
N GLY A 114 -23.42 1.33 -6.03
CA GLY A 114 -24.25 2.40 -6.61
C GLY A 114 -25.10 1.90 -7.76
N GLY A 115 -25.10 2.64 -8.89
CA GLY A 115 -26.10 2.54 -9.95
C GLY A 115 -27.39 3.32 -9.63
N TRP A 116 -28.16 3.66 -10.66
CA TRP A 116 -29.33 4.55 -10.66
C TRP A 116 -30.21 4.52 -9.39
N ASP A 117 -30.87 3.40 -9.10
CA ASP A 117 -31.74 3.24 -7.91
C ASP A 117 -31.03 3.54 -6.59
N TYR A 118 -29.74 3.16 -6.50
CA TYR A 118 -28.93 3.33 -5.29
C TYR A 118 -28.26 4.70 -5.20
N ASN A 119 -28.58 5.58 -6.13
CA ASN A 119 -28.16 6.98 -6.11
C ASN A 119 -29.33 7.97 -6.08
N CYS A 120 -30.58 7.53 -6.30
CA CYS A 120 -31.72 8.42 -6.46
C CYS A 120 -32.49 8.67 -5.14
N TRP A 121 -32.69 9.94 -4.78
CA TRP A 121 -33.66 10.33 -3.74
C TRP A 121 -34.85 11.03 -4.39
N PRO A 122 -36.03 10.37 -4.55
CA PRO A 122 -37.10 10.88 -5.42
C PRO A 122 -37.58 12.30 -5.10
N TYR A 123 -37.65 12.68 -3.82
CA TYR A 123 -38.09 14.02 -3.42
C TYR A 123 -37.16 15.14 -3.92
N THR A 124 -35.85 15.00 -3.67
CA THR A 124 -34.86 16.00 -4.03
C THR A 124 -34.59 15.96 -5.54
N TYR A 125 -34.51 14.78 -6.13
CA TYR A 125 -34.39 14.59 -7.58
C TYR A 125 -35.53 15.31 -8.33
N LEU A 126 -36.79 15.07 -7.96
CA LEU A 126 -37.93 15.74 -8.59
C LEU A 126 -37.84 17.27 -8.47
N ARG A 127 -37.51 17.78 -7.28
CA ARG A 127 -37.56 19.23 -6.99
C ARG A 127 -36.37 20.02 -7.53
N TYR A 128 -35.19 19.42 -7.63
CA TYR A 128 -33.96 20.14 -8.01
C TYR A 128 -33.35 19.69 -9.35
N SER A 129 -33.59 18.44 -9.78
CA SER A 129 -33.07 17.86 -11.04
C SER A 129 -34.13 17.73 -12.15
N VAL A 130 -35.41 17.59 -11.81
CA VAL A 130 -36.49 17.49 -12.84
C VAL A 130 -37.20 18.83 -13.05
N ALA A 131 -37.85 19.36 -12.01
CA ALA A 131 -38.72 20.52 -12.14
C ALA A 131 -38.05 21.82 -12.62
N PRO A 132 -36.78 22.15 -12.26
CA PRO A 132 -36.13 23.38 -12.74
C PRO A 132 -35.70 23.35 -14.21
N TYR A 133 -35.52 22.14 -14.76
CA TYR A 133 -34.93 21.94 -16.09
C TYR A 133 -35.99 21.79 -17.18
N GLY A 134 -37.10 21.09 -16.91
CA GLY A 134 -38.17 20.86 -17.87
C GLY A 134 -38.00 19.54 -18.64
N GLY A 135 -38.30 19.56 -19.95
CA GLY A 135 -38.16 18.40 -20.82
C GLY A 135 -39.14 17.25 -20.54
N ALA A 136 -38.86 16.08 -21.11
CA ALA A 136 -39.70 14.88 -20.97
C ALA A 136 -39.92 14.45 -19.51
N ASN A 137 -38.93 14.67 -18.64
CA ASN A 137 -39.06 14.36 -17.21
C ASN A 137 -40.06 15.28 -16.50
N ALA A 138 -40.32 16.49 -16.98
CA ALA A 138 -41.37 17.35 -16.41
C ALA A 138 -42.80 16.87 -16.74
N ASP A 139 -42.98 15.97 -17.71
CA ASP A 139 -44.29 15.37 -18.02
C ASP A 139 -44.75 14.39 -16.93
N ILE A 140 -43.84 13.82 -16.12
CA ILE A 140 -44.22 12.96 -14.98
C ILE A 140 -44.98 13.75 -13.90
N ILE A 141 -44.69 15.05 -13.75
CA ILE A 141 -45.43 15.96 -12.86
C ILE A 141 -46.84 16.20 -13.43
N LYS A 142 -47.00 16.26 -14.76
CA LYS A 142 -48.32 16.35 -15.40
C LYS A 142 -49.11 15.06 -15.22
N GLN A 143 -48.47 13.91 -15.45
CA GLN A 143 -49.07 12.58 -15.42
C GLN A 143 -49.47 12.13 -14.01
N TYR A 144 -48.59 12.27 -13.02
CA TYR A 144 -48.78 11.73 -11.66
C TYR A 144 -49.06 12.80 -10.59
N GLY A 145 -48.75 14.07 -10.89
CA GLY A 145 -48.99 15.22 -10.01
C GLY A 145 -50.07 16.19 -10.51
N ASN A 146 -50.76 15.88 -11.60
CA ASN A 146 -51.74 16.76 -12.26
C ASN A 146 -51.17 18.17 -12.59
N GLY A 147 -49.87 18.26 -12.89
CA GLY A 147 -49.17 19.50 -13.21
C GLY A 147 -48.73 20.32 -11.99
N ASN A 148 -48.99 19.85 -10.77
CA ASN A 148 -48.51 20.47 -9.53
C ASN A 148 -47.52 19.55 -8.81
N ILE A 149 -46.30 20.04 -8.60
CA ILE A 149 -45.22 19.31 -7.93
C ILE A 149 -45.54 18.96 -6.47
N ASP A 150 -46.44 19.69 -5.80
CA ASP A 150 -46.80 19.41 -4.41
C ASP A 150 -47.82 18.26 -4.27
N ASN A 151 -48.39 17.79 -5.39
CA ASN A 151 -49.12 16.51 -5.46
C ASN A 151 -48.16 15.31 -5.61
N CYS A 152 -46.86 15.55 -5.82
CA CYS A 152 -45.84 14.52 -5.84
C CYS A 152 -45.38 14.24 -4.40
N VAL A 153 -45.88 13.14 -3.84
CA VAL A 153 -45.78 12.76 -2.42
C VAL A 153 -45.31 11.30 -2.28
N GLU A 154 -44.95 10.87 -1.08
CA GLU A 154 -44.51 9.49 -0.82
C GLU A 154 -45.47 8.42 -1.39
N ALA A 155 -46.78 8.67 -1.33
CA ALA A 155 -47.83 7.77 -1.85
C ALA A 155 -47.86 7.57 -3.38
N ASN A 156 -47.20 8.44 -4.16
CA ASN A 156 -46.94 8.23 -5.60
C ASN A 156 -45.43 8.27 -5.90
N GLN A 157 -44.59 7.93 -4.91
CA GLN A 157 -43.13 7.95 -4.97
C GLN A 157 -42.57 9.26 -5.54
N TRP A 158 -43.18 10.38 -5.15
CA TRP A 158 -42.88 11.71 -5.66
C TRP A 158 -43.01 11.76 -7.18
N CYS A 159 -44.19 11.41 -7.69
CA CYS A 159 -44.51 11.30 -9.11
C CYS A 159 -43.59 10.32 -9.88
N TYR A 160 -43.19 9.23 -9.22
CA TYR A 160 -42.34 8.18 -9.81
C TYR A 160 -41.05 8.73 -10.42
N ALA A 161 -40.42 9.68 -9.73
CA ALA A 161 -39.34 10.50 -10.28
C ALA A 161 -38.08 9.70 -10.67
N CYS A 162 -37.72 8.70 -9.88
CA CYS A 162 -36.56 7.84 -10.16
C CYS A 162 -36.91 6.74 -11.17
N GLU A 163 -38.07 6.09 -11.02
CA GLU A 163 -38.42 4.87 -11.73
C GLU A 163 -39.93 4.83 -11.99
N PRO A 164 -40.40 4.49 -13.21
CA PRO A 164 -41.83 4.39 -13.51
C PRO A 164 -42.51 3.25 -12.73
N PRO A 165 -43.84 3.32 -12.53
CA PRO A 165 -44.59 2.31 -11.76
C PRO A 165 -44.45 0.86 -12.30
N SER A 166 -44.12 0.71 -13.58
CA SER A 166 -43.89 -0.58 -14.25
C SER A 166 -42.78 -1.41 -13.62
N ASN A 167 -41.79 -0.75 -13.01
CA ASN A 167 -40.57 -1.41 -12.54
C ASN A 167 -40.75 -2.01 -11.13
N GLY A 168 -41.87 -1.72 -10.46
CA GLY A 168 -42.31 -2.40 -9.23
C GLY A 168 -41.57 -1.99 -7.95
N ASN A 169 -40.49 -1.21 -8.07
CA ASN A 169 -39.80 -0.55 -6.96
C ASN A 169 -40.82 0.26 -6.15
N SER A 170 -41.14 -0.16 -4.93
CA SER A 170 -42.18 0.45 -4.09
C SER A 170 -41.75 0.53 -2.63
N GLY A 171 -41.40 1.74 -2.19
CA GLY A 171 -40.98 2.05 -0.82
C GLY A 171 -39.62 2.73 -0.73
N ALA A 172 -39.31 3.28 0.45
CA ALA A 172 -38.05 4.01 0.70
C ALA A 172 -36.80 3.12 0.69
N ASP A 173 -36.96 1.80 0.86
CA ASP A 173 -35.85 0.83 0.82
C ASP A 173 -35.45 0.42 -0.61
N SER A 174 -36.29 0.67 -1.63
CA SER A 174 -35.89 0.46 -3.04
C SER A 174 -34.71 1.36 -3.43
N PHE A 175 -34.67 2.56 -2.86
CA PHE A 175 -33.67 3.58 -3.17
C PHE A 175 -32.55 3.64 -2.13
N ALA A 176 -31.41 4.20 -2.50
CA ALA A 176 -30.30 4.48 -1.58
C ALA A 176 -29.64 5.83 -1.92
N ILE A 177 -28.78 6.28 -1.01
CA ILE A 177 -27.87 7.42 -1.21
C ILE A 177 -26.52 7.10 -0.56
N PHE A 178 -25.47 7.80 -0.97
CA PHE A 178 -24.15 7.69 -0.37
C PHE A 178 -24.11 8.46 0.97
N PRO A 179 -23.92 7.80 2.13
CA PRO A 179 -23.89 8.49 3.41
C PRO A 179 -22.53 9.10 3.71
N GLU A 180 -22.47 10.03 4.66
CA GLU A 180 -21.20 10.59 5.16
C GLU A 180 -20.95 10.08 6.61
N PRO A 181 -20.26 8.94 6.79
CA PRO A 181 -20.11 8.27 8.09
C PRO A 181 -19.11 8.99 9.02
N ALA A 182 -19.49 10.16 9.55
CA ALA A 182 -18.63 11.04 10.37
C ALA A 182 -18.10 10.44 11.69
N TRP A 183 -18.50 9.22 12.05
CA TRP A 183 -17.90 8.43 13.15
C TRP A 183 -16.71 7.57 12.70
N SER A 184 -16.50 7.38 11.39
CA SER A 184 -15.39 6.59 10.85
C SER A 184 -14.08 7.37 10.88
N ALA A 185 -13.01 6.70 11.28
CA ALA A 185 -11.66 7.27 11.26
C ALA A 185 -11.15 7.51 9.82
N ASN A 186 -11.52 6.63 8.86
CA ASN A 186 -11.15 6.80 7.46
C ASN A 186 -11.88 8.00 6.86
N TRP A 187 -13.19 8.10 7.05
CA TRP A 187 -13.97 9.26 6.60
C TRP A 187 -13.46 10.58 7.19
N VAL A 188 -13.21 10.62 8.50
CA VAL A 188 -12.67 11.82 9.19
C VAL A 188 -11.26 12.18 8.72
N GLN A 189 -10.48 11.24 8.19
CA GLN A 189 -9.20 11.55 7.54
C GLN A 189 -9.40 12.00 6.09
N ALA A 190 -10.31 11.35 5.36
CA ALA A 190 -10.65 11.69 3.98
C ALA A 190 -11.16 13.13 3.87
N THR A 191 -12.10 13.55 4.72
CA THR A 191 -12.63 14.93 4.72
C THR A 191 -11.53 15.97 5.00
N LYS A 192 -10.62 15.70 5.95
CA LYS A 192 -9.45 16.56 6.22
C LYS A 192 -8.48 16.65 5.06
N ASP A 193 -8.23 15.53 4.37
CA ASP A 193 -7.36 15.51 3.19
C ASP A 193 -7.98 16.33 2.05
N ILE A 194 -9.31 16.27 1.86
CA ILE A 194 -10.04 17.12 0.91
C ILE A 194 -9.99 18.59 1.34
N GLU A 195 -10.21 18.92 2.61
CA GLU A 195 -10.12 20.28 3.15
C GLU A 195 -8.72 20.89 2.94
N ALA A 196 -7.66 20.12 3.20
CA ALA A 196 -6.28 20.54 2.96
C ALA A 196 -5.97 20.73 1.46
N ALA A 197 -6.52 19.88 0.60
CA ALA A 197 -6.41 20.02 -0.85
C ALA A 197 -7.14 21.27 -1.37
N ILE A 198 -8.33 21.58 -0.85
CA ILE A 198 -9.05 22.84 -1.15
C ILE A 198 -8.25 24.06 -0.67
N ALA A 199 -7.69 24.01 0.54
CA ALA A 199 -6.87 25.10 1.06
C ALA A 199 -5.60 25.37 0.22
N THR A 200 -5.07 24.33 -0.45
CA THR A 200 -3.86 24.42 -1.29
C THR A 200 -4.18 24.80 -2.74
N ASN A 201 -5.14 24.10 -3.36
CA ASN A 201 -5.42 24.14 -4.81
C ASN A 201 -6.73 24.86 -5.14
N GLY A 202 -7.68 24.93 -4.21
CA GLY A 202 -9.02 25.47 -4.43
C GLY A 202 -9.05 26.94 -4.84
N GLY A 203 -8.07 27.73 -4.41
CA GLY A 203 -7.91 29.12 -4.84
C GLY A 203 -7.65 29.30 -6.34
N ALA A 204 -7.03 28.31 -7.00
CA ALA A 204 -6.78 28.35 -8.45
C ALA A 204 -8.04 28.05 -9.30
N VAL A 205 -9.08 27.48 -8.67
CA VAL A 205 -10.33 27.07 -9.32
C VAL A 205 -11.58 27.70 -8.69
N SER A 206 -11.39 28.71 -7.83
CA SER A 206 -12.45 29.43 -7.11
C SER A 206 -13.39 28.50 -6.32
N ALA A 207 -12.85 27.45 -5.72
CA ALA A 207 -13.60 26.47 -4.96
C ALA A 207 -14.12 27.06 -3.63
N PRO A 208 -15.43 26.99 -3.32
CA PRO A 208 -16.02 27.54 -2.09
C PRO A 208 -15.73 26.65 -0.89
N ALA A 209 -16.01 27.15 0.32
CA ALA A 209 -15.91 26.35 1.54
C ALA A 209 -16.77 25.07 1.47
N VAL A 210 -16.23 23.97 1.99
CA VAL A 210 -16.94 22.69 2.09
C VAL A 210 -18.03 22.75 3.15
N THR A 211 -19.15 22.08 2.87
CA THR A 211 -20.23 21.80 3.83
C THR A 211 -20.51 20.29 3.78
N TRP A 212 -20.20 19.59 4.87
CA TRP A 212 -20.50 18.17 5.05
C TRP A 212 -21.93 17.97 5.56
N HIS A 213 -22.57 16.87 5.17
CA HIS A 213 -23.96 16.53 5.49
C HIS A 213 -24.14 15.16 6.18
N PRO A 214 -23.43 14.85 7.29
CA PRO A 214 -23.51 13.56 7.99
C PRO A 214 -24.87 13.23 8.62
N GLN A 215 -25.82 14.18 8.61
CA GLN A 215 -27.22 13.96 8.96
C GLN A 215 -28.08 13.42 7.80
N ILE A 216 -27.58 13.40 6.56
CA ILE A 216 -28.32 12.94 5.37
C ILE A 216 -27.93 11.50 5.08
N TYR A 217 -28.62 10.57 5.74
CA TYR A 217 -28.60 9.13 5.46
C TYR A 217 -29.97 8.52 5.77
N GLY A 218 -30.20 7.28 5.36
CA GLY A 218 -31.49 6.60 5.43
C GLY A 218 -32.24 6.76 6.76
N GLY A 219 -33.55 6.90 6.67
CA GLY A 219 -34.43 7.00 7.84
C GLY A 219 -34.36 8.31 8.64
N GLN A 220 -33.37 9.18 8.41
CA GLN A 220 -33.28 10.50 9.06
C GLN A 220 -34.35 11.46 8.54
N ASN A 221 -34.74 12.42 9.38
CA ASN A 221 -35.55 13.56 8.98
C ASN A 221 -34.63 14.69 8.52
N TRP A 222 -34.81 15.15 7.28
CA TRP A 222 -34.14 16.32 6.72
C TRP A 222 -35.16 17.41 6.41
N THR A 223 -34.84 18.66 6.78
CA THR A 223 -35.68 19.82 6.46
C THR A 223 -35.14 20.49 5.21
N ASP A 224 -35.95 20.50 4.16
CA ASP A 224 -35.64 21.18 2.90
C ASP A 224 -35.34 22.68 3.15
N PRO A 225 -34.17 23.21 2.76
CA PRO A 225 -33.79 24.59 3.03
C PRO A 225 -34.58 25.61 2.21
N VAL A 226 -35.24 25.20 1.12
CA VAL A 226 -36.06 26.02 0.23
C VAL A 226 -37.54 25.93 0.63
N THR A 227 -38.15 24.73 0.61
CA THR A 227 -39.59 24.56 0.87
C THR A 227 -39.94 24.54 2.36
N LYS A 228 -38.95 24.34 3.24
CA LYS A 228 -39.12 24.12 4.70
C LYS A 228 -39.89 22.86 5.07
N THR A 229 -40.14 21.97 4.10
CA THR A 229 -40.81 20.69 4.34
C THR A 229 -39.85 19.71 5.00
N VAL A 230 -40.31 18.99 6.02
CA VAL A 230 -39.55 17.86 6.59
C VAL A 230 -39.81 16.62 5.72
N GLN A 231 -38.73 15.98 5.26
CA GLN A 231 -38.77 14.75 4.48
C GLN A 231 -37.94 13.68 5.16
N LYS A 232 -38.33 12.41 4.97
CA LYS A 232 -37.49 11.29 5.35
C LYS A 232 -36.50 11.00 4.22
N VAL A 233 -35.23 10.85 4.59
CA VAL A 233 -34.16 10.43 3.67
C VAL A 233 -34.35 8.94 3.34
N VAL A 234 -34.24 8.59 2.06
CA VAL A 234 -34.39 7.20 1.58
C VAL A 234 -33.19 6.32 1.92
N GLY A 235 -33.39 5.01 1.87
CA GLY A 235 -32.37 4.01 2.20
C GLY A 235 -32.31 3.60 3.68
N ARG A 236 -31.32 2.76 3.98
CA ARG A 236 -31.16 2.03 5.24
C ARG A 236 -30.29 2.79 6.24
N PHE A 237 -30.37 2.40 7.52
CA PHE A 237 -29.63 3.02 8.62
C PHE A 237 -28.95 2.01 9.56
N ASP A 238 -28.90 0.73 9.17
CA ASP A 238 -28.22 -0.31 9.94
C ASP A 238 -26.72 -0.03 10.09
N PHE A 239 -26.07 0.44 9.01
CA PHE A 239 -24.66 0.83 9.04
C PHE A 239 -24.40 1.93 10.10
N ALA A 240 -25.26 2.95 10.16
CA ALA A 240 -25.16 4.03 11.14
C ALA A 240 -25.39 3.54 12.58
N THR A 241 -26.40 2.67 12.77
CA THR A 241 -26.70 2.05 14.08
C THR A 241 -25.53 1.20 14.58
N LYS A 242 -24.87 0.48 13.67
CA LYS A 242 -23.67 -0.33 13.94
C LYS A 242 -22.36 0.49 13.93
N LYS A 243 -22.41 1.80 13.64
CA LYS A 243 -21.24 2.68 13.44
C LYS A 243 -20.22 2.12 12.43
N ARG A 244 -20.72 1.50 11.37
CA ARG A 244 -19.94 0.99 10.23
C ARG A 244 -19.69 2.08 9.20
N ASP A 245 -18.78 1.81 8.29
CA ASP A 245 -18.40 2.68 7.19
C ASP A 245 -18.61 1.88 5.91
N PRO A 246 -19.62 2.22 5.07
CA PRO A 246 -19.93 1.42 3.88
C PRO A 246 -18.75 1.28 2.89
N TYR A 247 -17.88 2.29 2.82
CA TYR A 247 -16.74 2.31 1.90
C TYR A 247 -15.62 1.39 2.38
N THR A 248 -15.31 1.47 3.68
CA THR A 248 -14.42 0.51 4.34
C THR A 248 -14.98 -0.92 4.29
N ASP A 249 -16.30 -1.08 4.47
CA ASP A 249 -17.01 -2.37 4.49
C ASP A 249 -17.01 -3.05 3.12
N LEU A 250 -17.13 -2.29 2.03
CA LEU A 250 -16.98 -2.82 0.67
C LEU A 250 -15.57 -3.39 0.43
N VAL A 251 -14.52 -2.72 0.93
CA VAL A 251 -13.13 -3.24 0.78
C VAL A 251 -12.94 -4.53 1.57
N TYR A 252 -13.54 -4.67 2.76
CA TYR A 252 -13.58 -5.94 3.48
C TYR A 252 -14.35 -7.02 2.73
N LEU A 253 -15.53 -6.71 2.20
CA LEU A 253 -16.32 -7.66 1.41
C LEU A 253 -15.56 -8.12 0.16
N ALA A 254 -14.93 -7.18 -0.55
CA ALA A 254 -14.11 -7.47 -1.73
C ALA A 254 -12.93 -8.39 -1.43
N LYS A 255 -12.26 -8.18 -0.29
CA LYS A 255 -11.19 -9.04 0.21
C LYS A 255 -11.68 -10.44 0.55
N ASP A 256 -12.80 -10.54 1.25
CA ASP A 256 -13.33 -11.82 1.70
C ASP A 256 -13.96 -12.63 0.55
N LEU A 257 -14.49 -11.98 -0.49
CA LEU A 257 -14.88 -12.60 -1.77
C LEU A 257 -13.69 -12.95 -2.67
N GLY A 258 -12.55 -12.26 -2.51
CA GLY A 258 -11.34 -12.45 -3.31
C GLY A 258 -11.38 -11.76 -4.68
N LEU A 259 -12.00 -10.58 -4.78
CA LEU A 259 -12.17 -9.80 -6.01
C LEU A 259 -10.85 -9.21 -6.53
N ALA A 260 -10.77 -8.96 -7.84
CA ALA A 260 -9.67 -8.21 -8.46
C ALA A 260 -9.82 -6.69 -8.29
N GLY A 261 -11.06 -6.20 -8.14
CA GLY A 261 -11.36 -4.79 -7.97
C GLY A 261 -12.74 -4.51 -7.40
N ILE A 262 -13.00 -3.23 -7.16
CA ILE A 262 -14.31 -2.66 -6.89
C ILE A 262 -14.54 -1.50 -7.85
N ASP A 263 -15.81 -1.19 -8.07
CA ASP A 263 -16.25 -0.14 -8.97
C ASP A 263 -17.18 0.83 -8.22
N LEU A 264 -16.94 2.14 -8.39
CA LEU A 264 -17.78 3.19 -7.82
C LEU A 264 -18.70 3.74 -8.90
N ASP A 265 -19.96 3.31 -8.90
CA ASP A 265 -21.02 3.78 -9.77
C ASP A 265 -21.82 4.89 -9.07
N TYR A 266 -21.11 6.00 -8.84
CA TYR A 266 -21.63 7.17 -8.17
C TYR A 266 -22.40 8.02 -9.17
N GLU A 267 -23.69 8.18 -8.91
CA GLU A 267 -24.71 8.79 -9.78
C GLU A 267 -25.63 9.76 -9.01
N GLU A 268 -25.17 10.39 -7.92
CA GLU A 268 -26.03 11.25 -7.09
C GLU A 268 -26.36 12.61 -7.73
N PHE A 269 -27.11 12.61 -8.83
CA PHE A 269 -27.57 13.81 -9.55
C PHE A 269 -28.39 14.73 -8.63
N TRP A 270 -29.23 14.16 -7.76
CA TRP A 270 -29.99 14.94 -6.78
C TRP A 270 -29.07 15.73 -5.84
N HIS A 271 -27.89 15.19 -5.46
CA HIS A 271 -26.95 15.88 -4.59
C HIS A 271 -26.25 17.00 -5.34
N ALA A 272 -25.83 16.73 -6.59
CA ALA A 272 -25.37 17.77 -7.52
C ALA A 272 -26.36 18.93 -7.61
N ASP A 273 -27.64 18.67 -7.86
CA ASP A 273 -28.62 19.73 -8.06
C ASP A 273 -29.16 20.38 -6.78
N THR A 274 -29.22 19.65 -5.66
CA THR A 274 -29.66 20.23 -4.37
C THR A 274 -28.64 21.23 -3.82
N PHE A 275 -27.35 20.99 -4.05
CA PHE A 275 -26.25 21.77 -3.49
C PHE A 275 -25.43 22.55 -4.53
N LYS A 276 -25.90 22.67 -5.78
CA LYS A 276 -25.28 23.52 -6.81
C LYS A 276 -25.31 24.99 -6.42
N THR A 277 -24.28 25.73 -6.84
CA THR A 277 -24.25 27.19 -6.81
C THR A 277 -24.25 27.74 -8.23
N GLY A 278 -25.16 28.64 -8.58
CA GLY A 278 -25.26 29.27 -9.91
C GLY A 278 -26.69 29.31 -10.45
N ASP A 279 -26.83 29.39 -11.76
CA ASP A 279 -28.12 29.37 -12.46
C ASP A 279 -28.83 28.00 -12.31
N ALA A 280 -30.14 28.02 -12.09
CA ALA A 280 -31.01 26.84 -12.00
C ALA A 280 -30.89 25.91 -13.22
N LYS A 281 -30.62 26.47 -14.42
CA LYS A 281 -30.47 25.69 -15.66
C LYS A 281 -29.04 25.23 -15.98
N CYS A 282 -28.05 25.51 -15.12
CA CYS A 282 -26.63 25.18 -15.36
C CYS A 282 -25.98 25.80 -16.62
N THR A 283 -26.65 26.81 -17.19
CA THR A 283 -26.36 27.52 -18.45
C THR A 283 -25.31 28.63 -18.36
N ASN A 284 -24.86 29.01 -17.17
CA ASN A 284 -23.73 29.93 -16.97
C ASN A 284 -23.22 29.78 -15.54
N PRO A 285 -21.91 29.56 -15.35
CA PRO A 285 -21.40 28.34 -14.74
C PRO A 285 -22.06 27.99 -13.40
N CYS A 286 -22.92 26.97 -13.39
CA CYS A 286 -23.23 26.28 -12.15
C CYS A 286 -22.01 25.48 -11.69
N GLN A 287 -21.80 25.39 -10.38
CA GLN A 287 -20.71 24.63 -9.78
C GLN A 287 -21.28 23.59 -8.81
N LEU A 288 -20.76 22.36 -8.90
CA LEU A 288 -21.21 21.20 -8.12
C LEU A 288 -20.25 20.88 -6.96
N TRP A 289 -19.60 21.90 -6.39
CA TRP A 289 -18.44 21.71 -5.51
C TRP A 289 -18.73 20.84 -4.28
N GLN A 290 -19.91 20.92 -3.66
CA GLN A 290 -20.22 20.04 -2.52
C GLN A 290 -20.29 18.56 -2.93
N THR A 291 -20.77 18.25 -4.13
CA THR A 291 -20.73 16.89 -4.70
C THR A 291 -19.31 16.49 -5.09
N VAL A 292 -18.49 17.42 -5.62
CA VAL A 292 -17.05 17.18 -5.85
C VAL A 292 -16.35 16.80 -4.56
N TYR A 293 -16.63 17.47 -3.45
CA TYR A 293 -16.03 17.19 -2.15
C TYR A 293 -16.49 15.83 -1.60
N LYS A 294 -17.80 15.55 -1.66
CA LYS A 294 -18.37 14.26 -1.26
C LYS A 294 -17.80 13.09 -2.04
N TYR A 295 -17.85 13.14 -3.37
CA TYR A 295 -17.24 12.13 -4.25
C TYR A 295 -15.73 11.95 -3.96
N SER A 296 -15.00 13.06 -3.82
CA SER A 296 -13.55 13.00 -3.56
C SER A 296 -13.24 12.39 -2.19
N ALA A 297 -14.05 12.65 -1.16
CA ALA A 297 -13.92 12.02 0.15
C ALA A 297 -14.25 10.52 0.10
N ILE A 298 -15.26 10.09 -0.65
CA ILE A 298 -15.59 8.67 -0.86
C ILE A 298 -14.42 7.93 -1.54
N VAL A 299 -13.86 8.49 -2.63
CA VAL A 299 -12.69 7.91 -3.30
C VAL A 299 -11.46 7.90 -2.39
N ARG A 300 -11.30 8.94 -1.55
CA ARG A 300 -10.20 9.01 -0.59
C ARG A 300 -10.36 8.00 0.55
N ASP A 301 -11.58 7.75 1.02
CA ASP A 301 -11.86 6.67 1.97
C ASP A 301 -11.50 5.31 1.36
N PHE A 302 -11.95 5.03 0.13
CA PHE A 302 -11.54 3.83 -0.58
C PHE A 302 -10.02 3.70 -0.69
N GLN A 303 -9.27 4.78 -0.96
CA GLN A 303 -7.80 4.71 -0.95
C GLN A 303 -7.21 4.32 0.42
N LEU A 304 -7.70 4.92 1.50
CA LEU A 304 -7.24 4.63 2.87
C LEU A 304 -7.58 3.19 3.26
N SER A 305 -8.82 2.79 2.99
CA SER A 305 -9.36 1.45 3.21
C SER A 305 -8.61 0.38 2.40
N ILE A 306 -8.37 0.60 1.10
CA ILE A 306 -7.57 -0.30 0.24
C ILE A 306 -6.14 -0.43 0.78
N ALA A 307 -5.48 0.68 1.10
CA ALA A 307 -4.10 0.67 1.60
C ALA A 307 -3.95 -0.06 2.96
N ALA A 308 -4.98 -0.05 3.80
CA ALA A 308 -4.98 -0.75 5.09
C ALA A 308 -5.43 -2.22 5.00
N ILE A 309 -6.43 -2.52 4.17
CA ILE A 309 -7.16 -3.79 4.20
C ILE A 309 -6.75 -4.72 3.07
N TYR A 310 -6.68 -4.22 1.83
CA TYR A 310 -6.46 -5.04 0.63
C TYR A 310 -5.64 -4.27 -0.43
N PRO A 311 -4.32 -4.07 -0.22
CA PRO A 311 -3.52 -3.08 -0.98
C PRO A 311 -3.43 -3.31 -2.51
N THR A 312 -3.75 -4.52 -2.99
CA THR A 312 -3.77 -4.87 -4.42
C THR A 312 -5.13 -4.71 -5.08
N LEU A 313 -6.19 -4.35 -4.34
CA LEU A 313 -7.54 -4.17 -4.87
C LEU A 313 -7.56 -2.98 -5.84
N LYS A 314 -8.06 -3.21 -7.06
CA LYS A 314 -8.23 -2.13 -8.04
C LYS A 314 -9.49 -1.33 -7.74
N LEU A 315 -9.46 -0.02 -8.00
CA LEU A 315 -10.63 0.85 -7.95
C LEU A 315 -10.91 1.39 -9.36
N SER A 316 -12.11 1.11 -9.88
CA SER A 316 -12.68 1.82 -11.03
C SER A 316 -13.84 2.69 -10.60
N THR A 317 -14.33 3.50 -11.52
CA THR A 317 -15.58 4.24 -11.37
C THR A 317 -16.33 4.26 -12.69
N ALA A 318 -17.64 4.04 -12.64
CA ALA A 318 -18.52 4.37 -13.75
C ALA A 318 -18.71 5.89 -13.75
N ALA A 319 -18.24 6.54 -14.82
CA ALA A 319 -18.10 7.97 -14.88
C ALA A 319 -19.03 8.54 -15.95
N ALA A 320 -19.95 9.44 -15.58
CA ALA A 320 -20.88 10.03 -16.55
C ALA A 320 -20.16 10.74 -17.70
N ALA A 321 -20.73 10.72 -18.91
CA ALA A 321 -20.17 11.35 -20.10
C ALA A 321 -19.64 12.78 -19.88
N VAL A 322 -20.43 13.61 -19.20
CA VAL A 322 -20.10 15.03 -18.88
C VAL A 322 -19.19 15.20 -17.67
N GLY A 323 -18.70 14.12 -17.05
CA GLY A 323 -17.98 14.17 -15.78
C GLY A 323 -16.61 14.86 -15.85
N ALA A 324 -15.98 14.88 -17.02
CA ALA A 324 -14.77 15.67 -17.30
C ALA A 324 -15.05 16.97 -18.10
N TRP A 325 -16.32 17.26 -18.42
CA TRP A 325 -16.74 18.44 -19.18
C TRP A 325 -16.79 19.70 -18.30
N ASN A 326 -16.15 20.79 -18.74
CA ASN A 326 -16.14 22.07 -18.03
C ASN A 326 -16.86 23.23 -18.75
N GLY A 327 -17.36 23.00 -19.98
CA GLY A 327 -18.16 23.97 -20.74
C GLY A 327 -19.62 24.01 -20.29
N ASP A 328 -20.51 24.54 -21.13
CA ASP A 328 -21.95 24.56 -20.84
C ASP A 328 -22.59 23.19 -21.00
N TRP A 329 -23.68 22.95 -20.25
CA TRP A 329 -24.46 21.72 -20.29
C TRP A 329 -25.85 21.99 -19.72
N TRP A 330 -26.89 21.40 -20.33
CA TRP A 330 -28.23 21.39 -19.76
C TRP A 330 -28.20 20.50 -18.51
N GLY A 331 -28.47 21.08 -17.33
CA GLY A 331 -28.19 20.36 -16.06
C GLY A 331 -29.09 19.15 -15.79
N GLY A 332 -28.86 18.50 -14.64
CA GLY A 332 -29.41 17.18 -14.32
C GLY A 332 -28.37 16.05 -14.32
N ASN A 333 -27.13 16.33 -14.75
CA ASN A 333 -26.02 15.36 -14.79
C ASN A 333 -24.83 15.82 -13.92
N MET A 334 -23.94 14.90 -13.57
CA MET A 334 -22.71 15.12 -12.76
C MET A 334 -21.59 15.88 -13.50
N LYS A 335 -21.98 16.97 -14.15
CA LYS A 335 -21.16 17.86 -14.99
C LYS A 335 -19.88 18.30 -14.28
N GLY A 336 -18.73 17.93 -14.83
CA GLY A 336 -17.44 18.33 -14.31
C GLY A 336 -17.10 17.76 -12.92
N LEU A 337 -17.80 16.73 -12.43
CA LEU A 337 -17.54 16.13 -11.12
C LEU A 337 -16.11 15.57 -11.01
N TRP A 338 -15.70 14.77 -12.00
CA TRP A 338 -14.35 14.21 -12.08
C TRP A 338 -13.32 15.28 -12.46
N TYR A 339 -13.69 16.27 -13.28
CA TYR A 339 -12.83 17.43 -13.55
C TYR A 339 -12.50 18.19 -12.25
N GLY A 340 -13.50 18.60 -11.48
CA GLY A 340 -13.33 19.31 -10.21
C GLY A 340 -12.52 18.49 -9.18
N SER A 341 -12.80 17.19 -9.08
CA SER A 341 -12.05 16.26 -8.22
C SER A 341 -10.57 16.21 -8.62
N TYR A 342 -10.29 16.11 -9.92
CA TYR A 342 -8.93 16.14 -10.45
C TYR A 342 -8.22 17.48 -10.22
N GLN A 343 -8.92 18.62 -10.32
CA GLN A 343 -8.32 19.93 -10.05
C GLN A 343 -7.88 20.10 -8.58
N ILE A 344 -8.68 19.62 -7.62
CA ILE A 344 -8.33 19.75 -6.19
C ILE A 344 -7.35 18.66 -5.73
N MET A 345 -7.51 17.41 -6.18
CA MET A 345 -6.67 16.28 -5.76
C MET A 345 -6.45 15.27 -6.91
N PRO A 346 -5.50 15.56 -7.83
CA PRO A 346 -5.21 14.71 -9.00
C PRO A 346 -4.90 13.24 -8.67
N SER A 347 -4.37 12.98 -7.47
CA SER A 347 -4.00 11.64 -6.99
C SER A 347 -5.19 10.69 -6.84
N LEU A 348 -6.43 11.20 -6.70
CA LEU A 348 -7.64 10.36 -6.67
C LEU A 348 -7.88 9.71 -8.02
N THR A 349 -7.91 10.50 -9.09
CA THR A 349 -8.06 10.01 -10.46
C THR A 349 -6.85 9.20 -10.92
N GLN A 350 -5.64 9.59 -10.51
CA GLN A 350 -4.42 8.82 -10.80
C GLN A 350 -4.45 7.43 -10.16
N PHE A 351 -4.98 7.25 -8.96
CA PHE A 351 -5.11 5.94 -8.32
C PHE A 351 -6.00 4.96 -9.11
N MET A 352 -7.05 5.48 -9.75
CA MET A 352 -7.94 4.68 -10.62
C MET A 352 -7.36 4.46 -12.02
N THR A 353 -6.45 5.32 -12.51
CA THR A 353 -5.94 5.27 -13.89
C THR A 353 -4.50 4.79 -14.04
N GLN A 354 -3.73 4.73 -12.95
CA GLN A 354 -2.29 4.46 -12.94
C GLN A 354 -1.87 3.58 -11.75
N GLY A 355 -0.80 2.81 -11.91
CA GLY A 355 -0.27 1.94 -10.86
C GLY A 355 -1.04 0.63 -10.69
N ILE A 356 -0.85 -0.05 -9.55
CA ILE A 356 -1.38 -1.41 -9.31
C ILE A 356 -2.89 -1.42 -9.03
N ASN A 357 -3.43 -0.32 -8.47
CA ASN A 357 -4.84 -0.16 -8.13
C ASN A 357 -5.69 0.37 -9.29
N ALA A 358 -5.11 0.56 -10.48
CA ALA A 358 -5.79 1.12 -11.63
C ALA A 358 -6.95 0.22 -12.10
N GLY A 359 -8.18 0.58 -11.75
CA GLY A 359 -9.38 -0.05 -12.29
C GLY A 359 -9.86 0.58 -13.59
N GLY A 360 -9.69 1.88 -13.77
CA GLY A 360 -10.10 2.67 -14.93
C GLY A 360 -11.28 3.61 -14.65
N LEU A 361 -11.42 4.63 -15.50
CA LEU A 361 -12.62 5.44 -15.64
C LEU A 361 -13.48 4.79 -16.73
N ASN A 362 -14.56 4.13 -16.33
CA ASN A 362 -15.50 3.49 -17.22
C ASN A 362 -16.49 4.58 -17.67
N VAL A 363 -16.18 5.30 -18.76
CA VAL A 363 -16.99 6.48 -19.15
C VAL A 363 -18.31 6.04 -19.79
N MET A 364 -19.41 6.26 -19.08
CA MET A 364 -20.79 6.01 -19.52
C MET A 364 -21.20 7.08 -20.54
N ALA A 365 -20.75 6.89 -21.79
CA ALA A 365 -21.03 7.76 -22.93
C ALA A 365 -22.26 7.27 -23.75
N TYR A 366 -23.26 6.79 -23.04
CA TYR A 366 -24.59 6.39 -23.52
C TYR A 366 -25.64 7.17 -22.70
N ASP A 367 -26.93 6.83 -22.80
CA ASP A 367 -28.02 7.62 -22.18
C ASP A 367 -27.99 9.11 -22.55
N ILE A 368 -27.66 9.39 -23.81
CA ILE A 368 -27.56 10.74 -24.37
C ILE A 368 -28.56 10.96 -25.50
N SER A 369 -28.97 12.22 -25.62
CA SER A 369 -30.00 12.68 -26.54
C SER A 369 -29.39 13.23 -27.83
N THR A 370 -30.07 13.00 -28.95
CA THR A 370 -29.72 13.56 -30.26
C THR A 370 -30.41 14.91 -30.54
N THR A 371 -31.15 15.45 -29.56
CA THR A 371 -31.89 16.71 -29.69
C THR A 371 -30.94 17.90 -29.67
N ALA A 372 -31.11 18.85 -30.60
CA ALA A 372 -30.11 19.88 -30.90
C ALA A 372 -29.78 20.85 -29.76
N ASP A 373 -30.66 20.99 -28.76
CA ASP A 373 -30.48 21.77 -27.52
C ASP A 373 -29.84 20.96 -26.38
N GLU A 374 -29.89 19.63 -26.46
CA GLU A 374 -29.26 18.71 -25.52
C GLU A 374 -27.86 18.24 -26.00
N CYS A 375 -27.51 18.51 -27.26
CA CYS A 375 -26.20 18.22 -27.82
C CYS A 375 -25.07 19.05 -27.17
N PRO A 376 -23.88 18.47 -26.95
CA PRO A 376 -22.73 19.16 -26.35
C PRO A 376 -22.25 20.43 -27.08
N GLN A 377 -22.41 20.48 -28.40
CA GLN A 377 -22.19 21.68 -29.22
C GLN A 377 -22.97 21.55 -30.54
N PRO A 378 -23.32 22.67 -31.21
CA PRO A 378 -24.06 22.63 -32.46
C PRO A 378 -23.38 21.75 -33.52
N GLY A 379 -24.11 20.73 -34.01
CA GLY A 379 -23.62 19.79 -35.02
C GLY A 379 -22.86 18.56 -34.50
N VAL A 380 -22.73 18.39 -33.18
CA VAL A 380 -22.17 17.20 -32.52
C VAL A 380 -23.31 16.51 -31.76
N CYS A 381 -24.13 15.77 -32.51
CA CYS A 381 -25.41 15.24 -32.03
C CYS A 381 -25.57 13.73 -32.26
N SER A 382 -24.84 13.10 -33.19
CA SER A 382 -24.88 11.64 -33.31
C SER A 382 -24.16 10.97 -32.13
N LEU A 383 -24.46 9.68 -31.88
CA LEU A 383 -23.83 8.92 -30.80
C LEU A 383 -22.30 8.98 -30.91
N SER A 384 -21.73 8.62 -32.06
CA SER A 384 -20.28 8.65 -32.29
C SER A 384 -19.65 10.02 -32.07
N GLN A 385 -20.29 11.09 -32.55
CA GLN A 385 -19.82 12.46 -32.35
C GLN A 385 -19.76 12.86 -30.87
N GLN A 386 -20.79 12.52 -30.10
CA GLN A 386 -20.87 12.83 -28.68
C GLN A 386 -19.89 11.99 -27.86
N VAL A 387 -19.77 10.69 -28.13
CA VAL A 387 -18.80 9.80 -27.46
C VAL A 387 -17.36 10.28 -27.69
N ASP A 388 -16.96 10.57 -28.94
CA ASP A 388 -15.62 11.08 -29.26
C ASP A 388 -15.30 12.38 -28.48
N PHE A 389 -16.30 13.25 -28.36
CA PHE A 389 -16.21 14.52 -27.67
C PHE A 389 -16.04 14.36 -26.15
N TYR A 390 -16.88 13.56 -25.49
CA TYR A 390 -16.81 13.35 -24.04
C TYR A 390 -15.54 12.60 -23.63
N LEU A 391 -15.20 11.52 -24.32
CA LEU A 391 -13.92 10.80 -24.14
C LEU A 391 -12.73 11.74 -24.39
N GLY A 392 -12.85 12.66 -25.35
CA GLY A 392 -11.90 13.75 -25.60
C GLY A 392 -11.64 14.66 -24.38
N THR A 393 -12.64 14.90 -23.53
CA THR A 393 -12.44 15.69 -22.30
C THR A 393 -11.73 14.93 -21.19
N TYR A 394 -12.03 13.64 -21.00
CA TYR A 394 -11.25 12.78 -20.10
C TYR A 394 -9.79 12.68 -20.55
N LYS A 395 -9.57 12.50 -21.86
CA LYS A 395 -8.24 12.52 -22.50
C LYS A 395 -7.51 13.85 -22.27
N THR A 396 -8.21 14.97 -22.33
CA THR A 396 -7.66 16.32 -22.11
C THR A 396 -7.31 16.53 -20.63
N MET A 397 -8.23 16.22 -19.72
CA MET A 397 -8.04 16.29 -18.26
C MET A 397 -6.80 15.51 -17.80
N LEU A 398 -6.64 14.28 -18.30
CA LEU A 398 -5.51 13.40 -17.94
C LEU A 398 -4.25 13.61 -18.81
N SER A 399 -4.35 14.40 -19.90
CA SER A 399 -3.35 14.46 -20.98
C SER A 399 -2.93 13.07 -21.50
N SER A 400 -3.83 12.09 -21.46
CA SER A 400 -3.58 10.67 -21.72
C SER A 400 -4.89 9.91 -21.93
N THR A 401 -4.88 8.85 -22.75
CA THR A 401 -6.00 7.89 -22.84
C THR A 401 -5.81 6.69 -21.90
N ALA A 402 -4.68 6.59 -21.20
CA ALA A 402 -4.41 5.50 -20.27
C ALA A 402 -5.40 5.50 -19.10
N GLY A 403 -6.06 4.36 -18.88
CA GLY A 403 -7.06 4.21 -17.82
C GLY A 403 -8.43 4.84 -18.13
N VAL A 404 -8.68 5.32 -19.36
CA VAL A 404 -10.01 5.77 -19.81
C VAL A 404 -10.59 4.71 -20.75
N TYR A 405 -11.80 4.21 -20.45
CA TYR A 405 -12.45 3.16 -21.23
C TYR A 405 -13.78 3.65 -21.82
N VAL A 406 -14.06 3.24 -23.06
CA VAL A 406 -15.26 3.61 -23.82
C VAL A 406 -16.46 2.81 -23.32
N GLY A 407 -17.53 3.48 -22.89
CA GLY A 407 -18.79 2.84 -22.56
C GLY A 407 -19.69 2.64 -23.76
N TYR A 408 -20.39 1.51 -23.77
CA TYR A 408 -21.39 1.15 -24.76
C TYR A 408 -22.66 0.64 -24.06
N GLU A 409 -23.81 0.88 -24.68
CA GLU A 409 -25.07 0.31 -24.21
C GLU A 409 -25.72 -0.50 -25.34
N VAL A 410 -26.26 -1.67 -24.99
CA VAL A 410 -26.97 -2.55 -25.93
C VAL A 410 -28.47 -2.39 -25.76
N GLY A 411 -29.22 -2.40 -26.86
CA GLY A 411 -30.67 -2.22 -26.85
C GLY A 411 -31.09 -0.77 -26.60
N THR A 412 -32.29 -0.58 -26.06
CA THR A 412 -32.87 0.74 -25.82
C THR A 412 -32.16 1.46 -24.67
N PRO A 413 -31.64 2.68 -24.86
CA PRO A 413 -31.16 3.54 -23.78
C PRO A 413 -32.24 3.82 -22.73
N ALA A 414 -31.84 4.08 -21.49
CA ALA A 414 -32.72 4.57 -20.44
C ALA A 414 -33.13 6.05 -20.67
N TYR A 415 -32.32 6.84 -21.38
CA TYR A 415 -32.61 8.25 -21.71
C TYR A 415 -32.27 8.64 -23.16
N PRO A 416 -33.03 9.57 -23.80
CA PRO A 416 -34.33 10.14 -23.42
C PRO A 416 -35.51 9.18 -23.64
N ALA A 417 -36.61 9.39 -22.91
CA ALA A 417 -37.80 8.51 -22.97
C ALA A 417 -38.51 8.44 -24.35
N ASP A 418 -38.30 9.41 -25.24
CA ASP A 418 -38.76 9.35 -26.63
C ASP A 418 -37.67 8.74 -27.53
N TYR A 419 -37.96 7.54 -28.04
CA TYR A 419 -37.09 6.76 -28.92
C TYR A 419 -36.63 7.52 -30.18
N THR A 420 -37.37 8.53 -30.61
CA THR A 420 -37.02 9.41 -31.74
C THR A 420 -35.72 10.19 -31.50
N TYR A 421 -35.41 10.48 -30.23
CA TYR A 421 -34.27 11.29 -29.82
C TYR A 421 -33.16 10.47 -29.13
N MET A 422 -33.36 9.17 -28.92
CA MET A 422 -32.36 8.27 -28.35
C MET A 422 -31.14 8.07 -29.26
N ALA A 423 -29.93 8.29 -28.73
CA ALA A 423 -28.67 8.00 -29.39
C ALA A 423 -28.36 6.48 -29.38
N ASN A 424 -29.19 5.70 -30.08
CA ASN A 424 -29.11 4.24 -30.12
C ASN A 424 -27.79 3.72 -30.71
N LEU A 425 -27.23 2.65 -30.13
CA LEU A 425 -26.03 1.97 -30.63
C LEU A 425 -26.35 1.08 -31.86
N THR A 426 -26.63 1.75 -32.98
CA THR A 426 -26.84 1.10 -34.28
C THR A 426 -25.57 0.39 -34.77
N GLN A 427 -25.70 -0.61 -35.63
CA GLN A 427 -24.55 -1.27 -36.26
C GLN A 427 -23.62 -0.28 -37.00
N SER A 428 -24.16 0.81 -37.56
CA SER A 428 -23.42 1.90 -38.20
C SER A 428 -22.70 2.82 -37.21
N GLU A 429 -23.35 3.22 -36.12
CA GLU A 429 -22.73 4.02 -35.05
C GLU A 429 -21.62 3.21 -34.37
N PHE A 430 -21.87 1.94 -34.03
CA PHE A 430 -20.85 1.06 -33.47
C PHE A 430 -19.65 0.89 -34.41
N SER A 431 -19.88 0.70 -35.72
CA SER A 431 -18.77 0.60 -36.68
C SER A 431 -17.93 1.88 -36.75
N THR A 432 -18.57 3.04 -36.63
CA THR A 432 -17.90 4.36 -36.59
C THR A 432 -17.10 4.55 -35.30
N LEU A 433 -17.70 4.24 -34.15
CA LEU A 433 -17.03 4.21 -32.84
C LEU A 433 -15.85 3.24 -32.83
N GLN A 434 -15.99 2.08 -33.48
CA GLN A 434 -14.95 1.07 -33.53
C GLN A 434 -13.70 1.56 -34.28
N SER A 435 -13.88 2.24 -35.42
CA SER A 435 -12.76 2.77 -36.21
C SER A 435 -12.15 4.04 -35.60
N ASN A 436 -12.99 4.99 -35.18
CA ASN A 436 -12.57 6.36 -34.87
C ASN A 436 -12.22 6.55 -33.39
N THR A 437 -13.04 5.98 -32.50
CA THR A 437 -12.96 6.18 -31.06
C THR A 437 -12.13 5.06 -30.41
N GLN A 438 -12.61 3.82 -30.46
CA GLN A 438 -12.08 2.71 -29.66
C GLN A 438 -10.60 2.41 -29.94
N SER A 439 -10.15 2.66 -31.17
CA SER A 439 -8.75 2.55 -31.60
C SER A 439 -7.79 3.47 -30.83
N GLN A 440 -8.28 4.52 -30.16
CA GLN A 440 -7.49 5.47 -29.37
C GLN A 440 -7.43 5.13 -27.86
N TYR A 441 -8.30 4.24 -27.38
CA TYR A 441 -8.48 3.96 -25.95
C TYR A 441 -8.11 2.50 -25.62
N PRO A 442 -7.40 2.25 -24.49
CA PRO A 442 -6.93 0.92 -24.12
C PRO A 442 -8.04 -0.03 -23.64
N GLY A 443 -9.28 0.43 -23.52
CA GLY A 443 -10.38 -0.45 -23.15
C GLY A 443 -11.75 0.05 -23.53
N GLY A 444 -12.71 -0.86 -23.42
CA GLY A 444 -14.13 -0.62 -23.58
C GLY A 444 -14.93 -1.51 -22.65
N PHE A 445 -16.13 -1.08 -22.28
CA PHE A 445 -17.06 -1.85 -21.46
C PHE A 445 -18.49 -1.64 -21.94
N TYR A 446 -19.41 -2.53 -21.55
CA TYR A 446 -20.82 -2.37 -21.90
C TYR A 446 -21.80 -2.71 -20.78
N TRP A 447 -22.95 -2.04 -20.85
CA TRP A 447 -24.13 -2.24 -20.03
C TRP A 447 -25.26 -2.89 -20.86
N GLU A 448 -25.78 -4.07 -20.53
CA GLU A 448 -25.24 -5.10 -19.63
C GLU A 448 -25.27 -6.48 -20.33
N MET A 449 -24.65 -7.51 -19.74
CA MET A 449 -24.38 -8.81 -20.38
C MET A 449 -25.61 -9.54 -20.95
N TYR A 450 -26.81 -9.30 -20.42
CA TYR A 450 -28.05 -9.97 -20.83
C TYR A 450 -29.05 -9.06 -21.57
N LYS A 451 -28.72 -7.78 -21.78
CA LYS A 451 -29.61 -6.81 -22.45
C LYS A 451 -29.72 -7.16 -23.94
N GLY A 452 -30.95 -7.37 -24.39
CA GLY A 452 -31.25 -7.77 -25.77
C GLY A 452 -31.19 -6.59 -26.74
N ALA A 453 -30.89 -6.88 -28.01
CA ALA A 453 -31.17 -5.93 -29.08
C ALA A 453 -32.69 -5.78 -29.25
N ASP A 454 -33.17 -4.55 -29.07
CA ASP A 454 -34.55 -4.09 -29.23
C ASP A 454 -34.98 -3.92 -30.69
N SER A 455 -34.02 -3.73 -31.60
CA SER A 455 -34.24 -3.71 -33.04
C SER A 455 -33.09 -4.37 -33.81
N ALA A 456 -33.38 -4.88 -35.01
CA ALA A 456 -32.36 -5.47 -35.90
C ALA A 456 -31.32 -4.46 -36.44
N ALA A 457 -31.58 -3.15 -36.27
CA ALA A 457 -30.64 -2.09 -36.62
C ALA A 457 -29.59 -1.84 -35.52
N ASN A 458 -29.91 -2.20 -34.27
CA ASN A 458 -29.03 -2.05 -33.12
C ASN A 458 -28.06 -3.24 -33.01
N VAL A 459 -26.86 -3.00 -32.48
CA VAL A 459 -25.88 -4.06 -32.29
C VAL A 459 -26.32 -4.96 -31.12
N ASP A 460 -26.21 -6.28 -31.29
CA ASP A 460 -26.45 -7.22 -30.20
C ASP A 460 -25.19 -7.39 -29.32
N VAL A 461 -25.40 -7.87 -28.09
CA VAL A 461 -24.35 -8.00 -27.07
C VAL A 461 -23.22 -8.97 -27.48
N ASN A 462 -23.49 -9.99 -28.30
CA ASN A 462 -22.45 -10.90 -28.80
C ASN A 462 -21.62 -10.22 -29.90
N THR A 463 -22.27 -9.58 -30.88
CA THR A 463 -21.56 -8.83 -31.93
C THR A 463 -20.69 -7.72 -31.33
N LEU A 464 -21.21 -6.97 -30.34
CA LEU A 464 -20.47 -5.94 -29.61
C LEU A 464 -19.23 -6.52 -28.94
N SER A 465 -19.43 -7.49 -28.04
CA SER A 465 -18.36 -8.05 -27.21
C SER A 465 -17.30 -8.80 -28.02
N GLN A 466 -17.67 -9.58 -29.03
CA GLN A 466 -16.72 -10.26 -29.93
C GLN A 466 -15.86 -9.27 -30.73
N LYS A 467 -16.47 -8.19 -31.25
CA LYS A 467 -15.72 -7.17 -32.00
C LYS A 467 -14.79 -6.36 -31.09
N LEU A 468 -15.24 -5.96 -29.90
CA LEU A 468 -14.39 -5.31 -28.89
C LEU A 468 -13.24 -6.22 -28.44
N CYS A 469 -13.53 -7.49 -28.15
CA CYS A 469 -12.53 -8.50 -27.82
C CYS A 469 -11.49 -8.67 -28.93
N THR A 470 -11.93 -8.84 -30.18
CA THR A 470 -11.03 -9.03 -31.32
C THR A 470 -10.13 -7.81 -31.55
N GLN A 471 -10.62 -6.60 -31.29
CA GLN A 471 -9.86 -5.35 -31.43
C GLN A 471 -8.88 -5.10 -30.28
N LEU A 472 -9.32 -5.27 -29.03
CA LEU A 472 -8.55 -4.91 -27.84
C LEU A 472 -7.69 -6.06 -27.29
N LEU A 473 -8.08 -7.32 -27.55
CA LEU A 473 -7.42 -8.55 -27.12
C LEU A 473 -7.08 -9.45 -28.33
N PRO A 474 -6.36 -8.94 -29.35
CA PRO A 474 -6.16 -9.64 -30.61
C PRO A 474 -5.46 -10.99 -30.42
N GLY A 475 -6.02 -12.03 -31.03
CA GLY A 475 -5.49 -13.39 -30.99
C GLY A 475 -5.88 -14.23 -29.77
N GLN A 476 -6.70 -13.72 -28.84
CA GLN A 476 -7.26 -14.56 -27.77
C GLN A 476 -8.42 -15.41 -28.28
N THR A 477 -8.43 -16.70 -27.90
CA THR A 477 -9.47 -17.66 -28.33
C THR A 477 -10.86 -17.32 -27.81
N ARG A 478 -10.96 -16.65 -26.65
CA ARG A 478 -12.24 -16.18 -26.07
C ARG A 478 -13.02 -15.23 -26.98
N CYS A 479 -12.35 -14.49 -27.89
CA CYS A 479 -13.01 -13.52 -28.76
C CYS A 479 -13.90 -14.15 -29.85
N GLN A 480 -13.89 -15.48 -29.98
CA GLN A 480 -14.78 -16.25 -30.85
C GLN A 480 -15.91 -16.95 -30.08
N GLY A 481 -15.96 -16.82 -28.75
CA GLY A 481 -17.03 -17.34 -27.94
C GLY A 481 -18.20 -16.36 -27.84
N ASN A 482 -19.32 -16.85 -27.32
CA ASN A 482 -20.51 -16.05 -27.07
C ASN A 482 -20.63 -15.76 -25.56
N LEU A 483 -21.31 -14.67 -25.24
CA LEU A 483 -21.92 -14.44 -23.95
C LEU A 483 -23.10 -15.39 -23.74
N PRO A 484 -23.52 -15.65 -22.50
CA PRO A 484 -24.69 -16.48 -22.26
C PRO A 484 -25.95 -15.77 -22.72
N THR A 485 -26.73 -16.40 -23.60
CA THR A 485 -28.09 -15.94 -23.90
C THR A 485 -28.98 -16.19 -22.68
N ALA A 486 -29.89 -15.25 -22.39
CA ALA A 486 -30.83 -15.36 -21.28
C ALA A 486 -31.54 -16.73 -21.23
N PRO A 487 -31.75 -17.31 -20.04
CA PRO A 487 -32.44 -18.59 -19.93
C PRO A 487 -33.87 -18.46 -20.48
N VAL A 488 -34.17 -19.21 -21.55
CA VAL A 488 -35.53 -19.36 -22.04
C VAL A 488 -36.39 -19.94 -20.90
N PRO A 489 -37.45 -19.27 -20.45
CA PRO A 489 -38.34 -19.82 -19.43
C PRO A 489 -38.86 -21.19 -19.88
N ALA A 490 -38.77 -22.20 -19.01
CA ALA A 490 -39.25 -23.53 -19.34
C ALA A 490 -40.73 -23.46 -19.74
N ALA A 491 -41.04 -23.88 -20.97
CA ALA A 491 -42.37 -23.73 -21.54
C ALA A 491 -43.40 -24.52 -20.72
N THR A 492 -44.19 -23.82 -19.90
CA THR A 492 -45.38 -24.37 -19.24
C THR A 492 -46.49 -24.61 -20.26
N THR A 493 -46.41 -25.74 -20.96
CA THR A 493 -47.51 -26.26 -21.77
C THR A 493 -48.62 -26.79 -20.88
N THR A 494 -49.48 -25.91 -20.38
CA THR A 494 -50.84 -26.25 -19.93
C THR A 494 -51.83 -25.17 -20.34
N THR A 495 -52.58 -25.46 -21.40
CA THR A 495 -53.81 -24.78 -21.80
C THR A 495 -54.89 -24.84 -20.72
N ALA A 496 -55.50 -23.70 -20.36
CA ALA A 496 -56.91 -23.62 -19.93
C ALA A 496 -57.46 -22.18 -19.99
N ALA A 497 -58.74 -22.07 -20.33
CA ALA A 497 -59.49 -20.88 -20.73
C ALA A 497 -59.73 -19.77 -19.68
N VAL A 498 -60.05 -18.57 -20.19
CA VAL A 498 -60.68 -17.44 -19.50
C VAL A 498 -62.13 -17.79 -19.10
N PRO A 499 -62.58 -17.43 -17.88
CA PRO A 499 -63.83 -16.63 -17.78
C PRO A 499 -63.90 -15.61 -16.62
N ALA A 500 -64.29 -14.37 -17.00
CA ALA A 500 -65.32 -13.51 -16.41
C ALA A 500 -65.68 -13.52 -14.88
N THR A 501 -65.43 -12.37 -14.24
CA THR A 501 -66.37 -11.51 -13.48
C THR A 501 -67.14 -11.98 -12.21
N THR A 502 -67.08 -11.11 -11.18
CA THR A 502 -68.15 -10.68 -10.22
C THR A 502 -68.40 -11.36 -8.83
N THR A 503 -68.15 -10.56 -7.79
CA THR A 503 -68.95 -10.29 -6.55
C THR A 503 -68.93 -11.15 -5.25
N THR A 504 -68.91 -10.37 -4.14
CA THR A 504 -69.63 -10.48 -2.83
C THR A 504 -69.07 -11.19 -1.57
N THR A 505 -68.78 -10.33 -0.56
CA THR A 505 -69.14 -10.39 0.90
C THR A 505 -68.52 -11.37 1.93
N ALA A 506 -67.65 -10.80 2.78
CA ALA A 506 -67.80 -10.60 4.24
C ALA A 506 -67.77 -11.74 5.32
N ALA A 507 -66.76 -11.62 6.21
CA ALA A 507 -66.80 -11.67 7.71
C ALA A 507 -66.71 -12.99 8.55
N VAL A 508 -65.64 -13.08 9.38
CA VAL A 508 -65.55 -13.26 10.87
C VAL A 508 -66.51 -14.30 11.55
N PRO A 509 -66.05 -15.31 12.38
CA PRO A 509 -65.42 -15.10 13.70
C PRO A 509 -64.42 -16.18 14.28
N LYS A 510 -64.14 -16.02 15.58
CA LYS A 510 -63.08 -16.52 16.51
C LYS A 510 -63.30 -17.91 17.20
N THR A 511 -62.25 -18.32 17.95
CA THR A 511 -62.21 -19.06 19.27
C THR A 511 -62.23 -20.60 19.42
N THR A 512 -61.05 -21.16 19.72
CA THR A 512 -60.60 -21.96 20.90
C THR A 512 -61.52 -22.95 21.66
N THR A 513 -61.03 -24.18 21.95
CA THR A 513 -61.09 -24.83 23.30
C THR A 513 -60.11 -26.03 23.46
N THR A 514 -59.93 -26.53 24.70
CA THR A 514 -58.80 -27.34 25.21
C THR A 514 -59.27 -28.61 25.97
N ALA A 515 -58.47 -29.70 26.08
CA ALA A 515 -58.33 -30.58 27.28
C ALA A 515 -57.37 -31.80 27.06
N ALA A 516 -56.93 -32.50 28.13
CA ALA A 516 -55.79 -33.44 28.14
C ALA A 516 -55.91 -34.69 29.08
N ALA A 517 -54.98 -35.67 28.95
CA ALA A 517 -54.65 -36.79 29.88
C ALA A 517 -53.35 -37.56 29.45
N VAL A 518 -52.86 -38.64 30.11
CA VAL A 518 -52.07 -38.71 31.39
C VAL A 518 -51.41 -40.11 31.62
N GLN A 519 -50.36 -40.24 32.46
CA GLN A 519 -49.73 -41.48 33.08
C GLN A 519 -48.87 -42.46 32.22
N THR A 520 -47.88 -43.28 32.71
CA THR A 520 -46.86 -43.29 33.82
C THR A 520 -45.91 -44.53 33.71
N THR A 521 -44.71 -44.56 34.33
CA THR A 521 -44.12 -45.68 35.15
C THR A 521 -42.70 -45.37 35.72
N THR A 522 -42.15 -46.21 36.64
CA THR A 522 -41.06 -45.83 37.59
C THR A 522 -40.17 -47.01 38.08
N ALA A 523 -38.87 -46.75 38.39
CA ALA A 523 -37.90 -47.53 39.22
C ALA A 523 -36.58 -46.70 39.39
N ALA A 524 -35.57 -46.95 40.25
CA ALA A 524 -35.41 -47.58 41.59
C ALA A 524 -34.00 -47.18 42.18
N VAL A 525 -33.62 -47.52 43.44
CA VAL A 525 -32.36 -47.08 44.12
C VAL A 525 -31.75 -48.16 45.04
N GLN A 526 -30.41 -48.16 45.25
CA GLN A 526 -29.73 -48.80 46.41
C GLN A 526 -28.39 -48.10 46.83
N THR A 527 -27.87 -48.41 48.02
CA THR A 527 -26.89 -47.62 48.83
C THR A 527 -25.73 -48.46 49.46
N THR A 528 -24.63 -47.83 49.93
CA THR A 528 -23.69 -48.33 50.98
C THR A 528 -22.71 -47.23 51.50
N THR A 529 -21.92 -47.49 52.57
CA THR A 529 -21.47 -46.46 53.57
C THR A 529 -20.06 -46.67 54.18
N ALA A 530 -19.46 -45.61 54.77
CA ALA A 530 -18.45 -45.55 55.89
C ALA A 530 -16.95 -45.97 55.66
N ALA A 531 -15.91 -45.62 56.49
CA ALA A 531 -15.57 -44.46 57.37
C ALA A 531 -14.12 -44.56 58.02
N VAL A 532 -13.64 -43.49 58.72
CA VAL A 532 -12.65 -43.43 59.87
C VAL A 532 -11.10 -43.17 59.70
N VAL A 533 -10.64 -41.95 60.10
CA VAL A 533 -9.55 -41.47 61.07
C VAL A 533 -8.16 -42.22 61.15
N GLN A 534 -6.93 -41.63 61.15
CA GLN A 534 -6.31 -40.57 62.02
C GLN A 534 -4.99 -39.92 61.44
N THR A 535 -4.26 -39.13 62.26
CA THR A 535 -3.29 -38.05 61.95
C THR A 535 -1.78 -38.35 62.12
N THR A 536 -0.90 -37.62 61.39
CA THR A 536 0.34 -36.98 61.95
C THR A 536 0.91 -35.86 61.05
N THR A 537 1.72 -34.97 61.65
CA THR A 537 2.30 -33.72 61.12
C THR A 537 3.51 -33.84 60.17
N ALA A 538 3.56 -33.00 59.13
CA ALA A 538 4.76 -32.25 58.69
C ALA A 538 4.37 -31.14 57.68
N ALA A 539 5.14 -30.05 57.61
CA ALA A 539 4.86 -28.94 56.69
C ALA A 539 5.22 -29.30 55.24
N VAL A 540 4.26 -29.17 54.32
CA VAL A 540 4.45 -29.34 52.88
C VAL A 540 3.80 -28.20 52.12
N ILE A 541 4.57 -27.59 51.21
CA ILE A 541 4.07 -26.74 50.14
C ILE A 541 3.42 -27.66 49.10
N GLN A 542 2.08 -27.64 48.94
CA GLN A 542 1.37 -27.70 47.65
C GLN A 542 -0.15 -27.91 47.77
N THR A 543 -0.84 -27.46 46.72
CA THR A 543 -2.14 -27.94 46.21
C THR A 543 -3.33 -28.06 47.17
N THR A 544 -4.21 -27.05 47.15
CA THR A 544 -5.65 -27.29 47.26
C THR A 544 -6.21 -27.65 45.88
N THR A 545 -6.23 -28.93 45.56
CA THR A 545 -7.17 -29.48 44.57
C THR A 545 -8.57 -29.41 45.17
N ALA A 546 -9.41 -28.50 44.67
CA ALA A 546 -10.83 -28.50 45.02
C ALA A 546 -11.51 -29.70 44.37
N VAL A 547 -12.13 -30.56 45.19
CA VAL A 547 -12.94 -31.67 44.69
C VAL A 547 -14.17 -31.13 43.95
N VAL A 548 -14.44 -31.68 42.78
CA VAL A 548 -15.62 -31.37 41.98
C VAL A 548 -16.88 -31.82 42.73
N VAL A 549 -17.53 -30.89 43.42
CA VAL A 549 -18.94 -31.05 43.80
C VAL A 549 -19.75 -30.92 42.52
N LYS A 550 -20.26 -32.04 42.02
CA LYS A 550 -21.09 -32.08 40.81
C LYS A 550 -22.51 -31.60 41.12
N THR A 551 -22.68 -30.29 41.27
CA THR A 551 -23.98 -29.65 41.33
C THR A 551 -24.58 -29.67 39.92
N THR A 552 -25.56 -30.55 39.68
CA THR A 552 -26.22 -30.65 38.37
C THR A 552 -27.21 -29.49 38.19
N THR A 553 -26.73 -28.34 37.74
CA THR A 553 -27.57 -27.24 37.24
C THR A 553 -27.83 -27.44 35.75
N THR A 554 -29.00 -28.00 35.41
CA THR A 554 -29.55 -27.90 34.05
C THR A 554 -30.02 -26.47 33.80
N ALA A 555 -29.21 -25.69 33.08
CA ALA A 555 -29.55 -24.38 32.55
C ALA A 555 -29.21 -24.35 31.04
N ALA A 556 -30.00 -23.61 30.26
CA ALA A 556 -29.93 -23.62 28.81
C ALA A 556 -28.76 -22.76 28.25
N SER A 557 -28.30 -23.11 27.04
CA SER A 557 -27.28 -22.44 26.20
C SER A 557 -25.90 -22.23 26.84
N GLY A 558 -24.87 -22.84 26.26
CA GLY A 558 -23.48 -22.75 26.74
C GLY A 558 -22.77 -21.48 26.29
N GLN A 559 -22.21 -20.73 27.24
CA GLN A 559 -21.24 -19.66 27.01
C GLN A 559 -20.03 -19.81 27.94
N THR A 560 -18.87 -19.35 27.46
CA THR A 560 -17.58 -19.50 28.15
C THR A 560 -17.38 -18.39 29.20
N PRO A 561 -16.81 -18.68 30.39
CA PRO A 561 -16.48 -17.63 31.37
C PRO A 561 -15.45 -16.63 30.82
N CYS A 562 -15.52 -15.36 31.22
CA CYS A 562 -14.49 -14.39 30.84
C CYS A 562 -13.14 -14.69 31.50
N ALA A 563 -12.07 -14.49 30.73
CA ALA A 563 -10.72 -14.33 31.21
C ALA A 563 -10.59 -13.04 32.04
N ALA A 564 -9.39 -12.76 32.56
CA ALA A 564 -9.13 -11.47 33.19
C ALA A 564 -9.26 -10.34 32.15
N PRO A 565 -9.80 -9.16 32.50
CA PRO A 565 -9.85 -8.01 31.60
C PRO A 565 -8.50 -7.69 30.96
N TYR A 566 -8.55 -7.20 29.72
CA TYR A 566 -7.36 -6.67 29.06
C TYR A 566 -6.82 -5.45 29.83
N ASP A 567 -5.50 -5.34 29.86
CA ASP A 567 -4.76 -4.33 30.59
C ASP A 567 -3.65 -3.84 29.66
N SER A 568 -3.75 -2.57 29.23
CA SER A 568 -2.82 -1.94 28.30
C SER A 568 -1.39 -1.77 28.86
N THR A 569 -1.18 -2.06 30.14
CA THR A 569 0.13 -2.06 30.83
C THR A 569 0.71 -3.47 31.04
N LYS A 570 -0.09 -4.54 30.87
CA LYS A 570 0.32 -5.94 31.06
C LYS A 570 0.65 -6.64 29.75
N THR A 571 1.89 -7.12 29.58
CA THR A 571 2.30 -7.94 28.41
C THR A 571 1.54 -9.27 28.35
N TYR A 572 1.02 -9.64 27.17
CA TYR A 572 0.28 -10.89 26.93
C TYR A 572 1.01 -11.86 26.00
N LEU A 573 1.16 -13.10 26.49
CA LEU A 573 1.96 -14.17 25.90
C LEU A 573 1.17 -15.10 24.99
N LYS A 574 1.82 -15.90 24.13
CA LYS A 574 1.10 -16.79 23.20
C LYS A 574 0.39 -17.88 23.97
N GLY A 575 -0.95 -17.89 23.88
CA GLY A 575 -1.80 -18.73 24.70
C GLY A 575 -2.38 -18.02 25.94
N ASP A 576 -1.85 -16.86 26.34
CA ASP A 576 -2.47 -16.03 27.37
C ASP A 576 -3.78 -15.46 26.85
N GLN A 577 -4.74 -15.34 27.77
CA GLN A 577 -6.06 -14.84 27.46
C GLN A 577 -6.37 -13.55 28.20
N ALA A 578 -7.11 -12.68 27.52
CA ALA A 578 -7.64 -11.43 28.03
C ALA A 578 -9.09 -11.27 27.58
N SER A 579 -9.94 -10.64 28.37
CA SER A 579 -11.29 -10.27 27.95
C SER A 579 -11.37 -8.77 27.67
N GLU A 580 -11.82 -8.39 26.48
CA GLU A 580 -12.08 -6.98 26.10
C GLU A 580 -13.46 -6.90 25.45
N GLY A 581 -14.23 -5.84 25.71
CA GLY A 581 -15.58 -5.67 25.13
C GLY A 581 -16.59 -6.83 25.34
N GLY A 582 -16.38 -7.74 26.30
CA GLY A 582 -17.23 -8.92 26.52
C GLY A 582 -16.87 -10.16 25.67
N PHE A 583 -15.67 -10.19 25.09
CA PHE A 583 -15.15 -11.34 24.34
C PHE A 583 -13.83 -11.79 24.95
N ASN A 584 -13.58 -13.10 24.94
CA ASN A 584 -12.25 -13.64 25.27
C ASN A 584 -11.37 -13.61 24.02
N TYR A 585 -10.12 -13.22 24.18
CA TYR A 585 -9.10 -13.26 23.15
C TYR A 585 -7.91 -14.05 23.66
N VAL A 586 -7.24 -14.79 22.77
CA VAL A 586 -5.93 -15.41 23.03
C VAL A 586 -4.87 -14.70 22.21
N ALA A 587 -3.73 -14.37 22.79
CA ALA A 587 -2.66 -13.77 22.01
C ALA A 587 -2.04 -14.85 21.09
N ASN A 588 -2.04 -14.59 19.77
CA ASN A 588 -1.34 -15.40 18.76
C ASN A 588 0.17 -15.20 18.86
N TRP A 589 0.57 -13.93 19.03
CA TRP A 589 1.92 -13.61 19.45
C TRP A 589 1.98 -12.47 20.44
N TYR A 590 3.06 -11.68 20.40
CA TYR A 590 3.29 -10.63 21.37
C TYR A 590 2.14 -9.62 21.30
N ALA A 591 1.60 -9.24 22.45
CA ALA A 591 0.78 -8.03 22.58
C ALA A 591 1.07 -7.22 23.86
N LEU A 592 1.23 -5.90 23.70
CA LEU A 592 1.08 -4.87 24.74
C LEU A 592 0.85 -3.51 24.08
N ASN A 593 0.05 -2.68 24.74
CA ASN A 593 -0.60 -1.49 24.21
C ASN A 593 -1.24 -1.77 22.84
N ASN A 594 -1.81 -2.97 22.72
CA ASN A 594 -2.30 -3.58 21.50
C ASN A 594 -3.61 -4.29 21.86
N ASP A 595 -4.69 -3.51 21.82
CA ASP A 595 -6.05 -3.89 22.18
C ASP A 595 -6.48 -5.19 21.45
N PRO A 596 -6.89 -6.25 22.17
CA PRO A 596 -7.32 -7.50 21.56
C PRO A 596 -8.46 -7.35 20.56
N ALA A 597 -9.44 -6.48 20.82
CA ALA A 597 -10.59 -6.28 19.96
C ALA A 597 -10.20 -5.59 18.64
N ALA A 598 -9.23 -4.67 18.68
CA ALA A 598 -8.71 -3.99 17.50
C ALA A 598 -7.63 -4.79 16.74
N ASN A 599 -7.04 -5.83 17.35
CA ASN A 599 -5.86 -6.54 16.82
C ASN A 599 -6.05 -8.06 16.73
N SER A 600 -7.30 -8.52 16.49
CA SER A 600 -7.66 -9.95 16.39
C SER A 600 -8.05 -10.43 14.99
N ALA A 601 -7.66 -9.73 13.92
CA ALA A 601 -7.91 -10.18 12.55
C ALA A 601 -7.02 -11.40 12.18
N PRO A 602 -7.27 -12.08 11.04
CA PRO A 602 -6.45 -13.20 10.62
C PRO A 602 -4.98 -12.80 10.49
N TYR A 603 -4.09 -13.55 11.16
CA TYR A 603 -2.66 -13.23 11.29
C TYR A 603 -2.36 -11.90 12.00
N SER A 604 -3.21 -11.47 12.94
CA SER A 604 -2.89 -10.40 13.90
C SER A 604 -2.39 -10.95 15.25
N GLN A 605 -1.97 -10.04 16.14
CA GLN A 605 -1.43 -10.33 17.46
C GLN A 605 -2.34 -11.19 18.33
N TRP A 606 -3.66 -11.12 18.13
CA TRP A 606 -4.69 -11.84 18.89
C TRP A 606 -5.57 -12.72 18.00
N THR A 607 -6.25 -13.69 18.61
CA THR A 607 -7.38 -14.45 18.04
C THR A 607 -8.55 -14.32 19.00
N ASN A 608 -9.72 -13.96 18.48
CA ASN A 608 -10.96 -13.97 19.26
C ASN A 608 -11.40 -15.42 19.53
N LEU A 609 -11.62 -15.76 20.80
CA LEU A 609 -12.12 -17.06 21.27
C LEU A 609 -13.65 -17.11 21.43
N GLY A 610 -14.34 -16.00 21.20
CA GLY A 610 -15.79 -15.85 21.30
C GLY A 610 -16.25 -15.07 22.52
N ALA A 611 -17.55 -14.79 22.54
CA ALA A 611 -18.21 -14.02 23.60
C ALA A 611 -18.06 -14.69 24.97
N CYS A 612 -17.94 -13.86 26.01
CA CYS A 612 -17.78 -14.31 27.38
C CYS A 612 -18.68 -13.52 28.34
N GLY A 613 -19.15 -14.21 29.39
CA GLY A 613 -19.99 -13.61 30.42
C GLY A 613 -21.46 -13.43 30.03
N GLY A 614 -22.33 -13.40 31.04
CA GLY A 614 -23.76 -13.20 30.87
C GLY A 614 -24.43 -12.79 32.17
N THR A 615 -25.29 -11.78 32.09
CA THR A 615 -26.16 -11.33 33.19
C THR A 615 -27.61 -11.68 32.86
N GLY A 616 -28.05 -12.86 33.26
CA GLY A 616 -29.47 -13.19 33.35
C GLY A 616 -30.04 -12.75 34.70
N PRO A 617 -31.31 -12.29 34.78
CA PRO A 617 -31.92 -11.93 36.05
C PRO A 617 -32.25 -13.19 36.86
N VAL A 618 -31.72 -13.29 38.08
CA VAL A 618 -32.11 -14.31 39.07
C VAL A 618 -32.92 -13.65 40.18
N VAL A 619 -34.19 -14.02 40.31
CA VAL A 619 -35.05 -13.59 41.43
C VAL A 619 -34.75 -14.46 42.66
N THR A 620 -34.77 -13.79 43.82
CA THR A 620 -34.06 -14.15 45.05
C THR A 620 -34.75 -15.21 45.92
N THR A 621 -33.96 -15.97 46.69
CA THR A 621 -34.33 -16.32 48.08
C THR A 621 -33.17 -16.06 49.02
N THR A 622 -33.48 -15.45 50.17
CA THR A 622 -32.49 -14.90 51.12
C THR A 622 -32.25 -15.85 52.28
N ALA A 623 -30.99 -16.01 52.69
CA ALA A 623 -30.63 -16.33 54.08
C ALA A 623 -29.57 -15.31 54.53
N ALA A 624 -29.84 -14.60 55.62
CA ALA A 624 -28.99 -13.51 56.11
C ALA A 624 -27.87 -14.02 57.04
N VAL A 625 -26.81 -13.21 57.24
CA VAL A 625 -26.40 -12.71 58.56
C VAL A 625 -25.20 -11.73 58.49
N VAL A 626 -25.48 -10.51 58.98
CA VAL A 626 -24.60 -9.55 59.70
C VAL A 626 -23.41 -8.82 59.01
N LYS A 627 -23.58 -7.48 59.06
CA LYS A 627 -22.64 -6.35 58.85
C LYS A 627 -21.27 -6.49 59.54
N THR A 628 -20.25 -5.79 59.00
CA THR A 628 -19.77 -4.51 59.58
C THR A 628 -19.11 -3.59 58.54
N THR A 629 -19.40 -2.29 58.59
CA THR A 629 -18.60 -1.21 58.00
C THR A 629 -17.74 -0.55 59.07
N THR A 630 -16.59 0.00 58.69
CA THR A 630 -15.90 1.04 59.49
C THR A 630 -15.07 1.93 58.58
N ALA A 631 -15.05 3.24 58.84
CA ALA A 631 -14.29 4.24 58.11
C ALA A 631 -13.41 5.03 59.09
N ALA A 632 -12.22 5.49 58.65
CA ALA A 632 -11.42 6.48 59.40
C ALA A 632 -10.40 7.25 58.53
N ALA A 633 -10.65 8.55 58.40
CA ALA A 633 -9.72 9.70 58.46
C ALA A 633 -8.30 9.71 57.83
N THR A 634 -8.14 10.59 56.82
CA THR A 634 -7.24 11.77 56.76
C THR A 634 -5.81 11.76 57.35
N THR A 635 -4.84 12.32 56.61
CA THR A 635 -4.07 13.55 56.99
C THR A 635 -3.33 14.14 55.77
N THR A 636 -3.28 15.47 55.66
CA THR A 636 -2.59 16.25 54.61
C THR A 636 -1.36 16.95 55.19
N VAL A 637 -0.27 17.12 54.42
CA VAL A 637 0.78 18.12 54.71
C VAL A 637 1.16 18.89 53.44
N VAL A 638 1.28 20.21 53.57
CA VAL A 638 1.63 21.19 52.52
C VAL A 638 2.83 22.00 53.02
N VAL A 639 3.81 22.29 52.15
CA VAL A 639 4.81 23.37 52.35
C VAL A 639 5.02 24.11 51.01
N VAL A 640 5.37 25.39 51.06
CA VAL A 640 4.97 26.43 50.08
C VAL A 640 6.07 27.49 49.84
N LYS A 641 6.18 27.99 48.59
CA LYS A 641 6.86 29.25 48.14
C LYS A 641 8.41 29.34 48.31
N THR A 642 9.16 30.28 47.70
CA THR A 642 8.80 31.54 47.00
C THR A 642 9.75 31.91 45.83
N THR A 643 9.26 32.76 44.93
CA THR A 643 9.90 33.49 43.81
C THR A 643 10.80 34.66 44.24
N THR A 644 11.77 35.08 43.39
CA THR A 644 11.91 36.51 42.99
C THR A 644 12.76 36.80 41.72
N THR A 645 12.17 37.72 40.94
CA THR A 645 12.52 38.54 39.77
C THR A 645 13.86 39.31 39.74
N ALA A 646 14.43 39.57 38.54
CA ALA A 646 15.03 40.85 38.11
C ALA A 646 15.29 40.88 36.57
N ALA A 647 15.51 42.05 35.93
CA ALA A 647 15.45 42.18 34.46
C ALA A 647 16.30 43.34 33.84
N VAL A 648 16.27 43.39 32.49
CA VAL A 648 16.50 44.54 31.54
C VAL A 648 17.93 44.88 31.05
N VAL A 649 18.05 45.03 29.70
CA VAL A 649 18.69 46.13 28.89
C VAL A 649 19.43 45.62 27.62
N LYS A 650 19.21 46.30 26.48
CA LYS A 650 19.87 46.11 25.15
C LYS A 650 21.25 46.79 25.06
N THR A 651 22.17 46.28 24.22
CA THR A 651 23.02 47.16 23.36
C THR A 651 23.53 46.44 22.10
N THR A 652 23.89 47.21 21.06
CA THR A 652 24.39 46.78 19.74
C THR A 652 25.70 47.49 19.42
N THR A 653 26.72 46.83 18.85
CA THR A 653 27.81 47.50 18.08
C THR A 653 28.62 46.54 17.18
N THR A 654 29.46 47.11 16.31
CA THR A 654 29.98 46.53 15.05
C THR A 654 31.51 46.59 14.90
N ALA A 655 32.04 45.71 14.03
CA ALA A 655 33.22 45.86 13.15
C ALA A 655 34.70 45.76 13.65
N ALA A 656 35.36 44.68 13.20
CA ALA A 656 36.63 44.65 12.43
C ALA A 656 37.99 45.04 13.11
N PRO A 657 39.16 44.99 12.41
CA PRO A 657 39.90 43.74 12.12
C PRO A 657 41.45 43.82 12.39
N VAL A 658 42.16 42.68 12.48
CA VAL A 658 43.65 42.65 12.44
C VAL A 658 44.18 41.53 11.54
N LYS A 659 45.20 41.85 10.73
CA LYS A 659 45.91 40.96 9.78
C LYS A 659 47.06 40.20 10.45
N THR A 660 47.48 39.10 9.82
CA THR A 660 48.91 38.77 9.76
C THR A 660 49.25 38.20 8.38
N THR A 661 50.35 38.67 7.79
CA THR A 661 50.78 38.35 6.41
C THR A 661 52.24 37.91 6.43
N THR A 662 52.59 36.91 5.62
CA THR A 662 53.97 36.74 5.14
C THR A 662 53.99 36.26 3.69
N ALA A 663 54.89 36.85 2.91
CA ALA A 663 55.08 36.71 1.45
C ALA A 663 56.32 35.82 1.16
N ALA A 664 56.85 35.62 -0.06
CA ALA A 664 56.34 35.34 -1.42
C ALA A 664 57.58 35.21 -2.35
N ALA A 665 57.52 34.40 -3.41
CA ALA A 665 58.33 34.47 -4.66
C ALA A 665 58.14 33.15 -5.46
N GLY A 666 58.15 33.11 -6.79
CA GLY A 666 58.20 34.21 -7.77
C GLY A 666 58.24 33.65 -9.20
N GLY A 667 57.18 33.85 -9.98
CA GLY A 667 57.06 33.42 -11.37
C GLY A 667 55.62 33.62 -11.84
N ASN A 668 55.41 34.44 -12.89
CA ASN A 668 54.14 35.07 -13.32
C ASN A 668 52.89 34.31 -12.86
N THR A 669 52.45 34.62 -11.65
CA THR A 669 51.37 33.89 -10.99
C THR A 669 50.07 34.50 -11.46
N ILE A 670 49.38 33.81 -12.36
CA ILE A 670 48.01 34.16 -12.74
C ILE A 670 47.13 33.90 -11.53
N VAL A 671 46.75 34.97 -10.83
CA VAL A 671 45.95 34.92 -9.60
C VAL A 671 44.47 34.88 -9.96
N VAL A 672 43.72 33.97 -9.32
CA VAL A 672 42.27 33.87 -9.46
C VAL A 672 41.61 35.22 -9.12
N GLY A 673 40.73 35.70 -9.99
CA GLY A 673 40.08 37.01 -9.90
C GLY A 673 40.81 38.16 -10.59
N GLN A 674 41.99 37.96 -11.17
CA GLN A 674 42.62 38.99 -12.03
C GLN A 674 41.95 39.05 -13.41
N PRO A 675 41.81 40.25 -14.03
CA PRO A 675 41.18 40.39 -15.35
C PRO A 675 41.89 39.60 -16.44
N CYS A 676 41.11 39.11 -17.39
CA CYS A 676 41.57 38.42 -18.58
C CYS A 676 40.75 38.83 -19.81
N THR A 677 41.29 38.64 -21.01
CA THR A 677 40.76 39.29 -22.22
C THR A 677 39.90 38.38 -23.11
N THR A 678 39.88 37.07 -22.87
CA THR A 678 39.29 36.11 -23.81
C THR A 678 38.68 34.90 -23.09
N ASN A 679 37.35 34.84 -23.07
CA ASN A 679 36.60 33.74 -22.45
C ASN A 679 37.05 32.37 -23.00
N GLY A 680 37.31 31.41 -22.12
CA GLY A 680 37.81 30.07 -22.46
C GLY A 680 39.31 29.97 -22.69
N GLN A 681 40.08 31.06 -22.62
CA GLN A 681 41.54 30.99 -22.69
C GLN A 681 42.11 30.33 -21.42
N TRP A 682 43.02 29.37 -21.59
CA TRP A 682 43.73 28.72 -20.47
C TRP A 682 45.03 29.44 -20.12
N ALA A 683 45.37 29.45 -18.83
CA ALA A 683 46.69 29.82 -18.35
C ALA A 683 47.71 28.76 -18.77
N CYS A 684 48.98 29.14 -18.96
CA CYS A 684 50.03 28.24 -19.46
C CYS A 684 50.33 26.99 -18.57
N ASN A 685 49.72 26.90 -17.38
CA ASN A 685 49.82 25.74 -16.49
C ASN A 685 48.56 24.84 -16.48
N ASN A 686 47.53 25.16 -17.28
CA ASN A 686 46.27 24.42 -17.38
C ASN A 686 45.49 24.20 -16.07
N THR A 687 45.76 24.95 -15.00
CA THR A 687 44.98 24.87 -13.74
C THR A 687 44.00 26.04 -13.56
N VAL A 688 44.02 27.01 -14.47
CA VAL A 688 43.25 28.26 -14.39
C VAL A 688 42.75 28.63 -15.79
N ILE A 689 41.46 28.99 -15.91
CA ILE A 689 40.80 29.37 -17.17
C ILE A 689 40.21 30.79 -17.05
N CYS A 690 40.19 31.54 -18.14
CA CYS A 690 39.55 32.85 -18.22
C CYS A 690 38.04 32.67 -18.40
N ALA A 691 37.24 33.13 -17.43
CA ALA A 691 35.78 33.02 -17.44
C ALA A 691 35.11 34.26 -16.83
N TYR A 692 33.80 34.44 -17.04
CA TYR A 692 33.08 35.58 -16.45
C TYR A 692 32.92 35.38 -14.94
N GLY A 693 33.41 36.34 -14.16
CA GLY A 693 33.22 36.40 -12.72
C GLY A 693 31.85 36.95 -12.32
N SER A 694 31.57 37.01 -11.02
CA SER A 694 30.30 37.46 -10.42
C SER A 694 29.88 38.91 -10.73
N SER A 695 30.75 39.69 -11.39
CA SER A 695 30.52 41.06 -11.85
C SER A 695 30.40 41.18 -13.37
N SER A 696 30.17 40.05 -14.07
CA SER A 696 30.07 39.97 -15.54
C SER A 696 31.31 40.46 -16.29
N THR A 697 32.47 40.47 -15.63
CA THR A 697 33.78 40.78 -16.22
C THR A 697 34.64 39.51 -16.30
N LEU A 698 35.46 39.41 -17.35
CA LEU A 698 36.33 38.25 -17.56
C LEU A 698 37.50 38.26 -16.58
N VAL A 699 37.62 37.20 -15.78
CA VAL A 699 38.69 36.98 -14.81
C VAL A 699 39.20 35.53 -14.84
N TRP A 700 40.40 35.31 -14.34
CA TRP A 700 40.97 33.96 -14.20
C TRP A 700 40.30 33.19 -13.06
N THR A 701 39.89 31.94 -13.28
CA THR A 701 39.23 31.04 -12.31
C THR A 701 39.90 29.66 -12.28
N SER A 702 40.06 29.07 -11.10
CA SER A 702 40.72 27.75 -10.93
C SER A 702 39.72 26.59 -10.98
N GLN A 703 40.10 25.49 -11.64
CA GLN A 703 39.28 24.27 -11.70
C GLN A 703 40.00 23.05 -11.09
N GLY A 704 39.23 22.20 -10.42
CA GLY A 704 39.70 20.94 -9.83
C GLY A 704 39.74 19.79 -10.84
N LEU A 705 40.41 18.68 -10.48
CA LEU A 705 40.54 17.48 -11.33
C LEU A 705 39.22 16.68 -11.49
N ASP A 706 38.16 17.10 -10.81
CA ASP A 706 36.93 16.33 -10.60
C ASP A 706 35.98 16.31 -11.81
N GLU A 707 36.01 17.34 -12.67
CA GLU A 707 35.17 17.39 -13.88
C GLU A 707 35.61 16.40 -14.98
N VAL A 708 36.87 15.94 -14.97
CA VAL A 708 37.39 15.02 -16.00
C VAL A 708 36.70 13.65 -15.89
N TYR A 709 36.46 13.15 -14.67
CA TYR A 709 35.77 11.87 -14.46
C TYR A 709 34.26 11.95 -14.71
N GLY A 710 33.60 13.05 -14.32
CA GLY A 710 32.18 13.26 -14.59
C GLY A 710 31.85 13.28 -16.09
N ASN A 711 32.73 13.87 -16.91
CA ASN A 711 32.54 13.96 -18.35
C ASN A 711 32.77 12.62 -19.09
N ILE A 712 33.64 11.73 -18.57
CA ILE A 712 33.82 10.37 -19.11
C ILE A 712 32.57 9.51 -18.89
N LEU A 713 31.88 9.66 -17.75
CA LEU A 713 30.63 8.94 -17.50
C LEU A 713 29.44 9.52 -18.29
N ARG A 714 29.35 10.85 -18.44
CA ARG A 714 28.32 11.50 -19.26
C ARG A 714 28.41 11.13 -20.75
N SER A 715 29.62 10.97 -21.28
CA SER A 715 29.84 10.63 -22.70
C SER A 715 29.49 9.18 -23.06
N PHE A 716 29.36 8.27 -22.10
CA PHE A 716 28.91 6.89 -22.33
C PHE A 716 27.38 6.70 -22.42
N PHE A 717 26.59 7.63 -21.86
CA PHE A 717 25.13 7.44 -21.71
C PHE A 717 24.24 8.46 -22.44
N LEU A 718 24.81 9.53 -23.00
CA LEU A 718 24.05 10.54 -23.75
C LEU A 718 24.61 10.74 -25.17
N HIS A 719 24.16 9.88 -26.09
CA HIS A 719 24.32 10.07 -27.52
C HIS A 719 23.04 9.74 -28.29
N GLN A 720 22.06 10.66 -28.23
CA GLN A 720 21.08 10.90 -29.30
C GLN A 720 20.23 12.16 -29.01
N ARG A 721 20.57 13.26 -29.68
CA ARG A 721 19.65 14.36 -30.01
C ARG A 721 20.01 14.85 -31.42
N PRO A 722 19.16 14.66 -32.44
CA PRO A 722 19.24 15.42 -33.68
C PRO A 722 18.66 16.83 -33.45
N THR A 723 19.35 17.85 -33.95
CA THR A 723 18.87 19.22 -34.01
C THR A 723 18.10 19.46 -35.32
N ASN A 724 17.07 20.33 -35.33
CA ASN A 724 17.07 21.56 -36.17
C ASN A 724 15.70 22.28 -36.31
N HIS A 725 15.83 23.62 -36.29
CA HIS A 725 15.01 24.67 -36.94
C HIS A 725 13.69 25.21 -36.35
N LEU A 726 13.55 26.52 -36.61
CA LEU A 726 12.67 27.60 -36.14
C LEU A 726 11.58 27.91 -37.21
N PRO A 727 10.59 28.85 -37.07
CA PRO A 727 10.63 30.09 -36.28
C PRO A 727 9.32 30.57 -35.59
N GLU A 728 9.38 31.83 -35.15
CA GLU A 728 8.58 32.59 -34.18
C GLU A 728 7.17 33.02 -34.63
N SER A 729 6.29 33.32 -33.66
CA SER A 729 5.68 34.67 -33.55
C SER A 729 5.02 34.94 -32.17
N SER A 730 5.37 36.09 -31.58
CA SER A 730 4.69 36.98 -30.60
C SER A 730 3.41 36.53 -29.84
N SER A 731 3.16 36.90 -28.57
CA SER A 731 3.59 38.12 -27.85
C SER A 731 3.62 38.05 -26.30
N SER A 732 4.39 38.98 -25.71
CA SER A 732 4.40 39.47 -24.31
C SER A 732 4.78 38.50 -23.17
N MET A 733 6.07 38.50 -22.80
CA MET A 733 6.58 38.10 -21.49
C MET A 733 6.77 39.32 -20.57
N GLY A 734 6.48 39.16 -19.28
CA GLY A 734 7.07 39.96 -18.20
C GLY A 734 8.22 39.18 -17.57
N ALA A 735 9.38 39.81 -17.35
CA ALA A 735 10.62 39.10 -17.05
C ALA A 735 10.78 38.68 -15.57
N ALA A 736 11.29 37.47 -15.36
CA ALA A 736 12.04 37.04 -14.19
C ALA A 736 13.24 36.19 -14.65
N THR A 737 14.33 36.20 -13.90
CA THR A 737 15.71 36.07 -14.43
C THR A 737 16.40 34.71 -14.21
N ASP A 738 17.27 34.37 -15.18
CA ASP A 738 18.40 33.41 -15.18
C ASP A 738 18.18 31.89 -14.90
N PRO A 739 18.50 31.03 -15.90
CA PRO A 739 18.63 29.59 -15.73
C PRO A 739 20.11 29.17 -15.57
N ALA A 740 20.70 29.34 -14.37
CA ALA A 740 22.13 29.05 -14.14
C ALA A 740 22.49 28.26 -12.86
N THR A 741 21.53 27.96 -11.97
CA THR A 741 21.80 27.38 -10.64
C THR A 741 20.96 26.14 -10.30
N ALA A 742 20.79 25.24 -11.27
CA ALA A 742 20.38 23.87 -10.99
C ALA A 742 21.62 23.00 -10.70
N THR A 743 22.24 23.19 -9.52
CA THR A 743 23.18 22.20 -8.98
C THR A 743 22.40 20.92 -8.66
N ASP A 744 22.93 19.78 -9.06
CA ASP A 744 22.35 18.48 -8.74
C ASP A 744 22.40 18.25 -7.21
N PRO A 745 21.25 18.00 -6.54
CA PRO A 745 21.21 17.86 -5.09
C PRO A 745 22.05 16.68 -4.57
N PHE A 746 22.42 15.70 -5.41
CA PHE A 746 23.19 14.54 -4.99
C PHE A 746 24.71 14.70 -5.14
N THR A 747 25.19 15.62 -5.98
CA THR A 747 26.64 15.83 -6.18
C THR A 747 27.30 16.42 -4.91
N HIS A 748 26.59 17.24 -4.13
CA HIS A 748 27.13 17.85 -2.91
C HIS A 748 27.36 16.86 -1.76
N LEU A 749 26.54 15.79 -1.65
CA LEU A 749 26.60 14.81 -0.56
C LEU A 749 27.79 13.85 -0.63
N LEU A 750 28.42 13.70 -1.80
CA LEU A 750 29.34 12.57 -2.07
C LEU A 750 30.84 12.92 -2.02
N PHE A 751 31.23 14.20 -2.10
CA PHE A 751 32.63 14.56 -2.42
C PHE A 751 33.27 15.68 -1.58
N ALA A 752 32.55 16.34 -0.67
CA ALA A 752 33.14 17.36 0.20
C ALA A 752 33.91 16.72 1.39
N PRO A 753 35.19 17.10 1.66
CA PRO A 753 35.89 16.67 2.86
C PRO A 753 35.21 17.22 4.13
N LYS A 754 34.88 16.36 5.10
CA LYS A 754 34.25 16.77 6.38
C LYS A 754 35.30 16.87 7.49
N PRO A 755 35.88 18.07 7.77
CA PRO A 755 37.07 18.20 8.62
C PRO A 755 36.85 17.79 10.08
N ARG A 756 35.64 17.92 10.64
CA ARG A 756 35.36 17.56 12.05
C ARG A 756 35.39 16.05 12.29
N LEU A 757 34.91 15.24 11.34
CA LEU A 757 34.98 13.77 11.45
C LEU A 757 36.44 13.28 11.30
N ALA A 758 37.20 13.88 10.38
CA ALA A 758 38.64 13.60 10.24
C ALA A 758 39.42 13.98 11.51
N GLN A 759 39.10 15.13 12.12
CA GLN A 759 39.66 15.55 13.41
C GLN A 759 39.32 14.55 14.52
N LEU A 760 38.06 14.10 14.61
CA LEU A 760 37.62 13.17 15.64
C LEU A 760 38.34 11.80 15.56
N TYR A 761 38.63 11.28 14.35
CA TYR A 761 39.47 10.08 14.21
C TYR A 761 40.94 10.31 14.60
N ALA A 762 41.47 11.53 14.39
CA ALA A 762 42.85 11.86 14.70
C ALA A 762 43.09 12.08 16.20
N GLU A 763 42.12 12.66 16.91
CA GLU A 763 42.26 13.12 18.29
C GLU A 763 41.60 12.18 19.32
N VAL A 764 40.50 11.50 18.96
CA VAL A 764 39.62 10.80 19.94
C VAL A 764 39.35 9.35 19.57
N HIS A 765 38.75 9.10 18.41
CA HIS A 765 38.35 7.76 17.94
C HIS A 765 39.40 7.17 17.02
N THR A 766 40.57 6.91 17.58
CA THR A 766 41.70 6.25 16.90
C THR A 766 41.47 4.73 16.75
N PRO A 767 42.22 4.01 15.90
CA PRO A 767 42.15 2.55 15.80
C PRO A 767 42.54 1.80 17.08
N SER A 768 43.28 2.43 18.00
CA SER A 768 43.71 1.87 19.28
C SER A 768 42.72 2.12 20.43
N THR A 769 41.84 3.12 20.30
CA THR A 769 40.76 3.40 21.25
C THR A 769 39.49 2.63 20.90
N LEU A 770 38.63 2.38 21.89
CA LEU A 770 37.34 1.74 21.68
C LEU A 770 36.30 2.32 22.65
N PHE A 771 35.99 3.59 22.46
CA PHE A 771 34.90 4.27 23.15
C PHE A 771 33.58 3.93 22.47
N VAL A 772 32.54 3.64 23.26
CA VAL A 772 31.19 3.34 22.77
C VAL A 772 30.18 4.06 23.65
N GLN A 773 29.18 4.69 23.06
CA GLN A 773 28.04 5.24 23.81
C GLN A 773 26.89 4.22 23.84
N ILE A 774 26.33 3.97 25.02
CA ILE A 774 25.19 3.05 25.23
C ILE A 774 24.25 3.72 26.25
N ARG A 775 22.97 3.87 25.89
CA ARG A 775 21.94 4.54 26.71
C ARG A 775 22.42 5.93 27.18
N GLY A 776 23.02 6.70 26.26
CA GLY A 776 23.56 8.04 26.51
C GLY A 776 24.91 8.10 27.26
N ARG A 777 25.38 7.02 27.89
CA ARG A 777 26.65 7.02 28.67
C ARG A 777 27.81 6.47 27.87
N TRP A 778 29.02 6.99 28.10
CA TRP A 778 30.24 6.54 27.43
C TRP A 778 30.94 5.41 28.19
N PHE A 779 31.47 4.45 27.43
CA PHE A 779 32.21 3.30 27.95
C PHE A 779 33.54 3.14 27.19
N ASP A 780 34.63 2.89 27.91
CA ASP A 780 35.92 2.46 27.35
C ASP A 780 36.05 0.94 27.44
N VAL A 781 35.78 0.26 26.32
CA VAL A 781 35.77 -1.21 26.26
C VAL A 781 36.98 -1.79 25.53
N ALA A 782 38.04 -0.98 25.31
CA ALA A 782 39.25 -1.41 24.59
C ALA A 782 39.93 -2.62 25.23
N ALA A 783 40.03 -2.63 26.57
CA ALA A 783 40.58 -3.76 27.32
C ALA A 783 39.70 -5.03 27.25
N PHE A 784 38.39 -4.89 27.01
CA PHE A 784 37.45 -6.01 26.96
C PHE A 784 37.37 -6.68 25.58
N ALA A 785 37.72 -5.96 24.50
CA ALA A 785 37.53 -6.38 23.12
C ALA A 785 38.04 -7.79 22.79
N LYS A 786 39.25 -8.14 23.23
CA LYS A 786 39.87 -9.47 23.00
C LYS A 786 39.20 -10.60 23.77
N THR A 787 38.47 -10.28 24.83
CA THR A 787 37.73 -11.22 25.68
C THR A 787 36.22 -11.17 25.46
N HIS A 788 35.77 -10.37 24.49
CA HIS A 788 34.35 -10.24 24.18
C HIS A 788 33.80 -11.55 23.59
N PRO A 789 32.70 -12.13 24.13
CA PRO A 789 32.19 -13.42 23.66
C PRO A 789 31.76 -13.45 22.19
N GLY A 790 31.36 -12.30 21.63
CA GLY A 790 31.07 -12.15 20.20
C GLY A 790 32.29 -11.88 19.31
N GLY A 791 33.49 -11.80 19.89
CA GLY A 791 34.74 -11.42 19.21
C GLY A 791 35.02 -9.92 19.20
N GLU A 792 36.27 -9.59 18.88
CA GLU A 792 36.77 -8.22 18.78
C GLU A 792 36.15 -7.46 17.60
N THR A 793 35.96 -8.11 16.44
CA THR A 793 35.36 -7.50 15.24
C THR A 793 33.96 -6.98 15.52
N ALA A 794 33.09 -7.81 16.12
CA ALA A 794 31.72 -7.43 16.45
C ALA A 794 31.65 -6.21 17.38
N LEU A 795 32.53 -6.14 18.40
CA LEU A 795 32.59 -5.00 19.30
C LEU A 795 33.16 -3.74 18.62
N ARG A 796 34.10 -3.90 17.68
CA ARG A 796 34.68 -2.77 16.92
C ARG A 796 33.71 -2.10 15.94
N LEU A 797 32.60 -2.73 15.58
CA LEU A 797 31.55 -2.08 14.78
C LEU A 797 30.92 -0.89 15.53
N ALA A 798 30.88 -0.96 16.87
CA ALA A 798 30.37 0.06 17.77
C ALA A 798 31.36 1.21 18.06
N ALA A 799 32.60 1.13 17.56
CA ALA A 799 33.66 2.08 17.88
C ALA A 799 33.28 3.53 17.51
N GLY A 800 33.22 4.40 18.52
CA GLY A 800 32.94 5.83 18.39
C GLY A 800 31.46 6.20 18.19
N ARG A 801 30.51 5.26 18.29
CA ARG A 801 29.09 5.50 17.97
C ARG A 801 28.19 5.52 19.19
N ASP A 802 26.96 6.01 19.01
CA ASP A 802 25.84 5.49 19.80
C ASP A 802 25.50 4.09 19.28
N ALA A 803 25.87 3.08 20.06
CA ALA A 803 25.65 1.69 19.73
C ALA A 803 24.45 1.09 20.48
N THR A 804 23.58 1.90 21.08
CA THR A 804 22.49 1.40 21.95
C THR A 804 21.60 0.38 21.21
N ALA A 805 21.21 0.67 19.97
CA ALA A 805 20.40 -0.25 19.16
C ALA A 805 21.14 -1.55 18.79
N MET A 806 22.43 -1.48 18.42
CA MET A 806 23.24 -2.68 18.18
C MET A 806 23.44 -3.50 19.46
N PHE A 807 23.61 -2.82 20.59
CA PHE A 807 23.82 -3.46 21.89
C PHE A 807 22.57 -4.21 22.37
N GLU A 808 21.40 -3.56 22.36
CA GLU A 808 20.14 -4.14 22.82
C GLU A 808 19.64 -5.27 21.91
N SER A 809 19.89 -5.19 20.59
CA SER A 809 19.55 -6.26 19.63
C SER A 809 20.50 -7.46 19.72
N ALA A 810 21.81 -7.25 19.84
CA ALA A 810 22.78 -8.35 19.90
C ALA A 810 22.77 -9.13 21.23
N HIS A 811 22.42 -8.47 22.35
CA HIS A 811 22.54 -9.06 23.69
C HIS A 811 21.23 -9.63 24.28
N VAL A 812 20.19 -9.81 23.47
CA VAL A 812 18.87 -10.37 23.87
C VAL A 812 18.97 -11.65 24.72
N PHE A 813 19.95 -12.52 24.43
CA PHE A 813 20.13 -13.81 25.10
C PHE A 813 20.94 -13.75 26.40
N ALA A 814 21.57 -12.61 26.70
CA ALA A 814 22.42 -12.41 27.87
C ALA A 814 21.60 -12.10 29.13
N ASP A 815 22.18 -12.41 30.30
CA ASP A 815 21.62 -12.02 31.59
C ASP A 815 21.82 -10.52 31.79
N LYS A 816 20.73 -9.73 31.76
CA LYS A 816 20.78 -8.27 31.89
C LYS A 816 21.49 -7.80 33.16
N LYS A 817 21.31 -8.48 34.31
CA LYS A 817 21.97 -8.07 35.57
C LYS A 817 23.48 -8.27 35.49
N LYS A 818 23.94 -9.38 34.91
CA LYS A 818 25.38 -9.64 34.67
C LYS A 818 25.95 -8.68 33.63
N LEU A 819 25.17 -8.37 32.59
CA LEU A 819 25.54 -7.45 31.52
C LEU A 819 25.68 -6.01 32.02
N ASP A 820 24.70 -5.48 32.77
CA ASP A 820 24.77 -4.15 33.40
C ASP A 820 25.85 -4.08 34.49
N ALA A 821 26.12 -5.19 35.20
CA ALA A 821 27.25 -5.28 36.15
C ALA A 821 28.62 -5.35 35.44
N LEU A 822 28.68 -5.85 34.21
CA LEU A 822 29.87 -5.85 33.37
C LEU A 822 30.11 -4.47 32.74
N LEU A 823 29.08 -3.86 32.13
CA LEU A 823 29.13 -2.51 31.58
C LEU A 823 29.62 -1.47 32.60
N ARG A 824 29.13 -1.54 33.84
CA ARG A 824 29.55 -0.63 34.93
C ARG A 824 31.04 -0.66 35.27
N LYS A 825 31.81 -1.65 34.79
CA LYS A 825 33.28 -1.69 34.94
C LYS A 825 34.03 -0.82 33.92
N PHE A 826 33.34 -0.41 32.85
CA PHE A 826 33.90 0.29 31.70
C PHE A 826 33.31 1.69 31.50
N VAL A 827 32.33 2.08 32.33
CA VAL A 827 31.67 3.39 32.23
C VAL A 827 32.65 4.51 32.61
N LEU A 828 32.68 5.56 31.80
CA LEU A 828 33.41 6.79 32.09
C LEU A 828 32.53 7.75 32.88
N SER A 829 33.13 8.63 33.69
CA SER A 829 32.38 9.76 34.26
C SER A 829 31.98 10.76 33.16
N ASP A 830 30.93 11.54 33.41
CA ASP A 830 30.47 12.54 32.44
C ASP A 830 31.53 13.66 32.28
N GLU A 831 32.29 13.96 33.34
CA GLU A 831 33.47 14.84 33.31
C GLU A 831 34.63 14.24 32.52
N GLU A 832 34.94 12.95 32.68
CA GLU A 832 35.98 12.27 31.89
C GLU A 832 35.63 12.25 30.40
N ALA A 833 34.36 11.98 30.06
CA ALA A 833 33.87 12.03 28.68
C ALA A 833 33.97 13.44 28.09
N GLN A 834 33.62 14.47 28.87
CA GLN A 834 33.73 15.87 28.45
C GLN A 834 35.19 16.32 28.29
N GLN A 835 36.09 15.95 29.23
CA GLN A 835 37.53 16.25 29.15
C GLN A 835 38.20 15.59 27.94
N ARG A 836 37.79 14.37 27.59
CA ARG A 836 38.25 13.66 26.38
C ARG A 836 37.57 14.13 25.09
N GLY A 837 36.62 15.08 25.17
CA GLY A 837 35.90 15.59 24.01
C GLY A 837 35.03 14.55 23.29
N LEU A 838 34.53 13.52 23.99
CA LEU A 838 33.81 12.41 23.38
C LEU A 838 32.51 12.88 22.71
N ARG A 839 32.36 12.54 21.42
CA ARG A 839 31.16 12.73 20.59
C ARG A 839 30.97 11.52 19.69
N THR A 840 29.77 11.27 19.19
CA THR A 840 29.55 10.15 18.26
C THR A 840 30.08 10.49 16.87
N LEU A 841 30.56 9.50 16.13
CA LEU A 841 30.98 9.67 14.72
C LEU A 841 29.84 10.24 13.87
N GLU A 842 28.60 9.83 14.16
CA GLU A 842 27.39 10.29 13.51
C GLU A 842 27.13 11.78 13.77
N SER A 843 27.28 12.25 15.03
CA SER A 843 27.15 13.68 15.37
C SER A 843 28.22 14.56 14.72
N ALA A 844 29.46 14.06 14.60
CA ALA A 844 30.55 14.77 13.93
C ALA A 844 30.37 14.82 12.40
N LEU A 845 29.63 13.86 11.83
CA LEU A 845 29.27 13.82 10.41
C LEU A 845 28.12 14.78 10.07
N SER A 846 27.15 15.00 10.97
CA SER A 846 26.01 15.91 10.76
C SER A 846 26.30 17.36 11.14
N GLU A 847 27.20 17.61 12.10
CA GLU A 847 27.56 18.96 12.55
C GLU A 847 28.29 19.82 11.49
N SER A 848 28.77 19.24 10.38
CA SER A 848 29.48 19.97 9.32
C SER A 848 28.57 20.80 8.42
N ASP A 849 27.29 20.44 8.29
CA ASP A 849 26.44 20.89 7.19
C ASP A 849 25.55 22.07 7.62
N ARG A 850 26.17 23.11 8.18
CA ARG A 850 25.47 24.33 8.65
C ARG A 850 25.44 25.45 7.61
N THR A 851 24.69 25.22 6.54
CA THR A 851 23.74 26.20 6.00
C THR A 851 22.49 25.43 5.56
N ASP A 852 21.36 25.73 6.19
CA ASP A 852 19.98 25.37 5.81
C ASP A 852 19.54 23.88 5.83
N GLU A 853 20.44 22.89 5.78
CA GLU A 853 20.09 21.44 5.76
C GLU A 853 19.76 20.79 7.13
N LYS A 854 19.25 21.56 8.09
CA LYS A 854 18.88 21.01 9.42
C LYS A 854 17.70 20.01 9.43
N ASN A 855 17.08 19.78 8.28
CA ASN A 855 15.85 19.00 8.12
C ASN A 855 16.01 17.77 7.19
N GLU A 856 17.19 17.51 6.62
CA GLU A 856 17.40 16.34 5.73
C GLU A 856 18.04 15.16 6.47
N PHE A 857 19.20 15.32 7.12
CA PHE A 857 19.68 14.30 8.06
C PHE A 857 18.75 14.28 9.28
N GLY A 858 17.98 13.20 9.42
CA GLY A 858 16.85 13.12 10.34
C GLY A 858 17.19 13.42 11.81
N GLU A 859 16.15 13.80 12.56
CA GLU A 859 16.23 14.00 14.01
C GLU A 859 16.89 12.79 14.69
N ASN A 860 17.64 13.03 15.78
CA ASN A 860 18.27 11.95 16.55
C ASN A 860 17.22 10.89 16.92
N ILE A 861 17.37 9.68 16.38
CA ILE A 861 16.39 8.59 16.55
C ILE A 861 16.42 8.13 18.01
N ASP A 862 15.42 8.55 18.80
CA ASP A 862 15.26 8.13 20.18
C ASP A 862 14.71 6.70 20.25
N TRP A 863 15.62 5.74 20.44
CA TRP A 863 15.29 4.34 20.49
C TRP A 863 14.67 3.92 21.83
N THR A 864 13.38 3.61 21.80
CA THR A 864 12.65 3.13 22.98
C THR A 864 12.83 1.61 23.20
N PHE A 865 13.63 1.23 24.20
CA PHE A 865 13.88 -0.18 24.56
C PHE A 865 13.11 -0.64 25.79
N GLY A 866 12.85 -1.95 25.88
CA GLY A 866 11.96 -2.55 26.89
C GLY A 866 10.49 -2.25 26.64
N GLY A 867 10.18 -1.42 25.63
CA GLY A 867 8.83 -1.17 25.15
C GLY A 867 8.19 -2.42 24.55
N PRO A 868 6.83 -2.45 24.44
CA PRO A 868 6.09 -3.68 24.62
C PRO A 868 6.69 -4.91 23.92
N PHE A 869 6.52 -4.85 22.59
CA PHE A 869 6.84 -5.84 21.59
C PHE A 869 8.18 -6.53 21.77
N GLN A 870 9.21 -5.74 22.11
CA GLN A 870 10.54 -6.26 22.33
C GLN A 870 10.60 -7.24 23.51
N THR A 871 9.90 -6.94 24.61
CA THR A 871 10.05 -7.66 25.89
C THR A 871 9.68 -9.15 25.78
N GLU A 872 8.63 -9.52 25.04
CA GLU A 872 8.32 -10.93 24.83
C GLU A 872 8.78 -11.51 23.48
N VAL A 873 9.00 -10.75 22.40
CA VAL A 873 9.76 -11.31 21.28
C VAL A 873 11.09 -11.87 21.82
N ASN A 874 11.75 -11.11 22.70
CA ASN A 874 12.87 -11.59 23.48
C ASN A 874 12.52 -12.80 24.36
N ARG A 875 11.51 -12.72 25.25
CA ARG A 875 11.10 -13.84 26.14
C ARG A 875 10.85 -15.16 25.40
N ARG A 876 10.20 -15.13 24.24
CA ARG A 876 9.88 -16.33 23.44
C ARG A 876 11.05 -16.90 22.71
N VAL A 877 11.83 -16.04 22.05
CA VAL A 877 13.00 -16.49 21.31
C VAL A 877 14.01 -17.06 22.31
N VAL A 878 14.16 -16.44 23.49
CA VAL A 878 14.88 -17.03 24.64
C VAL A 878 14.29 -18.38 25.07
N ALA A 879 12.97 -18.49 25.30
CA ALA A 879 12.34 -19.74 25.74
C ALA A 879 12.46 -20.88 24.71
N TYR A 880 12.36 -20.56 23.42
CA TYR A 880 12.58 -21.51 22.33
C TYR A 880 14.03 -22.04 22.36
N PHE A 881 15.02 -21.15 22.44
CA PHE A 881 16.43 -21.57 22.49
C PHE A 881 16.82 -22.22 23.81
N ASP A 882 16.18 -21.92 24.94
CA ASP A 882 16.34 -22.68 26.19
C ASP A 882 15.79 -24.11 26.06
N SER A 883 14.63 -24.27 25.41
CA SER A 883 14.06 -25.59 25.12
C SER A 883 14.97 -26.42 24.21
N GLU A 884 15.44 -25.82 23.10
CA GLU A 884 16.39 -26.47 22.19
C GLU A 884 17.73 -26.78 22.83
N ALA A 885 18.26 -25.88 23.67
CA ALA A 885 19.48 -26.10 24.44
C ALA A 885 19.34 -27.30 25.39
N LYS A 886 18.24 -27.35 26.16
CA LYS A 886 17.92 -28.48 27.04
C LYS A 886 17.73 -29.78 26.25
N ARG A 887 17.03 -29.76 25.12
CA ARG A 887 16.79 -30.94 24.26
C ARG A 887 18.08 -31.51 23.68
N LYS A 888 19.04 -30.66 23.34
CA LYS A 888 20.34 -31.04 22.74
C LYS A 888 21.46 -31.25 23.76
N GLY A 889 21.25 -30.92 25.04
CA GLY A 889 22.28 -30.99 26.09
C GLY A 889 23.40 -29.94 25.94
N ILE A 890 23.08 -28.78 25.36
CA ILE A 890 24.04 -27.69 25.07
C ILE A 890 23.64 -26.39 25.78
N THR A 891 24.47 -25.35 25.70
CA THR A 891 24.12 -24.01 26.21
C THR A 891 23.15 -23.27 25.28
N ARG A 892 22.38 -22.32 25.82
CA ARG A 892 21.51 -21.42 25.03
C ARG A 892 22.25 -20.77 23.85
N ILE A 893 23.46 -20.26 24.09
CA ILE A 893 24.25 -19.56 23.07
C ILE A 893 24.76 -20.51 21.98
N GLN A 894 24.93 -21.81 22.25
CA GLN A 894 25.18 -22.81 21.21
C GLN A 894 23.90 -23.15 20.42
N ALA A 895 22.74 -23.13 21.08
CA ALA A 895 21.45 -23.41 20.42
C ALA A 895 21.02 -22.30 19.45
N THR A 896 21.52 -21.07 19.58
CA THR A 896 21.26 -19.97 18.60
C THR A 896 22.12 -20.03 17.34
N LYS A 897 23.03 -21.01 17.21
CA LYS A 897 23.96 -21.13 16.08
C LYS A 897 23.53 -22.19 15.07
N ALA A 898 24.22 -22.21 13.92
CA ALA A 898 23.94 -23.14 12.83
C ALA A 898 23.89 -24.61 13.30
N THR A 899 22.81 -25.29 12.94
CA THR A 899 22.57 -26.70 13.29
C THR A 899 23.44 -27.65 12.43
N PRO A 900 23.59 -28.93 12.80
CA PRO A 900 24.31 -29.91 11.98
C PRO A 900 23.78 -30.00 10.53
N GLU A 901 22.47 -29.85 10.34
CA GLU A 901 21.83 -29.85 9.02
C GLU A 901 22.22 -28.61 8.19
N LYS A 902 22.32 -27.44 8.84
CA LYS A 902 22.81 -26.20 8.21
C LYS A 902 24.29 -26.32 7.84
N TRP A 903 25.11 -26.92 8.70
CA TRP A 903 26.51 -27.21 8.38
C TRP A 903 26.64 -28.22 7.24
N ALA A 904 25.82 -29.27 7.20
CA ALA A 904 25.76 -30.20 6.07
C ALA A 904 25.38 -29.49 4.77
N LEU A 905 24.41 -28.57 4.79
CA LEU A 905 24.05 -27.74 3.63
C LEU A 905 25.23 -26.89 3.16
N ILE A 906 25.94 -26.21 4.06
CA ILE A 906 27.14 -25.41 3.73
C ILE A 906 28.24 -26.28 3.12
N LEU A 907 28.49 -27.47 3.68
CA LEU A 907 29.50 -28.40 3.17
C LEU A 907 29.13 -28.94 1.78
N VAL A 908 27.86 -29.28 1.54
CA VAL A 908 27.39 -29.77 0.24
C VAL A 908 27.42 -28.67 -0.82
N THR A 909 26.89 -27.48 -0.54
CA THR A 909 26.91 -26.37 -1.51
C THR A 909 28.33 -25.86 -1.77
N GLY A 910 29.18 -25.81 -0.73
CA GLY A 910 30.60 -25.51 -0.85
C GLY A 910 31.37 -26.55 -1.67
N PHE A 911 31.11 -27.84 -1.49
CA PHE A 911 31.69 -28.90 -2.32
C PHE A 911 31.26 -28.78 -3.78
N LEU A 912 29.96 -28.61 -4.05
CA LEU A 912 29.44 -28.41 -5.41
C LEU A 912 30.02 -27.15 -6.07
N PHE A 913 30.21 -26.08 -5.30
CA PHE A 913 30.88 -24.87 -5.75
C PHE A 913 32.36 -25.12 -6.11
N ILE A 914 33.13 -25.78 -5.24
CA ILE A 914 34.55 -26.09 -5.50
C ILE A 914 34.69 -27.00 -6.73
N VAL A 915 33.84 -28.02 -6.87
CA VAL A 915 33.83 -28.93 -8.03
C VAL A 915 33.49 -28.18 -9.32
N SER A 916 32.43 -27.36 -9.32
CA SER A 916 32.04 -26.60 -10.50
C SER A 916 33.08 -25.53 -10.89
N MET A 917 33.75 -24.89 -9.92
CA MET A 917 34.90 -24.02 -10.16
C MET A 917 36.11 -24.79 -10.72
N CYS A 918 36.39 -25.99 -10.22
CA CYS A 918 37.43 -26.88 -10.77
C CYS A 918 37.19 -27.23 -12.24
N TYR A 919 35.94 -27.37 -12.68
CA TYR A 919 35.58 -27.57 -14.09
C TYR A 919 35.55 -26.26 -14.89
N LEU A 920 35.19 -25.12 -14.28
CA LEU A 920 35.25 -23.80 -14.91
C LEU A 920 36.70 -23.47 -15.30
N VAL A 921 37.65 -23.62 -14.37
CA VAL A 921 39.08 -23.33 -14.61
C VAL A 921 39.69 -24.26 -15.65
N ARG A 922 39.15 -25.48 -15.81
CA ARG A 922 39.49 -26.42 -16.89
C ARG A 922 38.81 -26.10 -18.24
N GLY A 923 38.10 -24.98 -18.36
CA GLY A 923 37.54 -24.51 -19.62
C GLY A 923 36.20 -25.13 -20.03
N ASN A 924 35.47 -25.76 -19.11
CA ASN A 924 34.14 -26.30 -19.37
C ASN A 924 33.09 -25.18 -19.46
N ARG A 925 32.50 -25.00 -20.65
CA ARG A 925 31.55 -23.91 -20.96
C ARG A 925 30.28 -23.94 -20.10
N TRP A 926 29.78 -25.11 -19.68
CA TRP A 926 28.58 -25.20 -18.85
C TRP A 926 28.77 -24.63 -17.44
N MET A 927 30.02 -24.61 -16.95
CA MET A 927 30.32 -24.10 -15.62
C MET A 927 30.27 -22.58 -15.53
N VAL A 928 30.28 -21.86 -16.67
CA VAL A 928 30.03 -20.42 -16.72
C VAL A 928 28.65 -20.09 -16.15
N LEU A 929 27.68 -21.02 -16.24
CA LEU A 929 26.37 -20.92 -15.59
C LEU A 929 26.36 -21.60 -14.22
N MET A 930 26.83 -22.85 -14.13
CA MET A 930 26.63 -23.66 -12.91
C MET A 930 27.50 -23.21 -11.72
N ALA A 931 28.76 -22.81 -11.96
CA ALA A 931 29.67 -22.43 -10.89
C ALA A 931 29.24 -21.15 -10.14
N PRO A 932 28.84 -20.04 -10.78
CA PRO A 932 28.27 -18.90 -10.05
C PRO A 932 26.96 -19.23 -9.33
N THR A 933 26.08 -20.08 -9.89
CA THR A 933 24.85 -20.49 -9.19
C THR A 933 25.15 -21.30 -7.92
N MET A 934 26.08 -22.26 -7.97
CA MET A 934 26.54 -22.97 -6.76
C MET A 934 27.25 -22.02 -5.79
N GLY A 935 27.98 -21.04 -6.31
CA GLY A 935 28.64 -19.98 -5.52
C GLY A 935 27.63 -19.11 -4.78
N TRP A 936 26.49 -18.79 -5.38
CA TRP A 936 25.41 -18.06 -4.73
C TRP A 936 24.80 -18.87 -3.57
N PHE A 937 24.49 -20.16 -3.80
CA PHE A 937 23.99 -21.05 -2.75
C PHE A 937 24.99 -21.26 -1.62
N CYS A 938 26.29 -21.37 -1.91
CA CYS A 938 27.32 -21.41 -0.88
C CYS A 938 27.35 -20.07 -0.11
N GLY A 939 27.53 -18.98 -0.85
CA GLY A 939 27.71 -17.62 -0.33
C GLY A 939 26.59 -17.16 0.61
N VAL A 940 25.32 -17.35 0.23
CA VAL A 940 24.18 -16.95 1.09
C VAL A 940 24.11 -17.73 2.41
N ASN A 941 24.75 -18.92 2.48
CA ASN A 941 24.82 -19.73 3.70
C ASN A 941 26.13 -19.58 4.48
N CYS A 942 27.21 -19.06 3.87
CA CYS A 942 28.51 -18.88 4.54
C CYS A 942 28.88 -17.40 4.78
N PHE A 943 28.83 -16.56 3.75
CA PHE A 943 29.17 -15.13 3.81
C PHE A 943 28.16 -14.36 4.66
N HIS A 944 26.87 -14.41 4.29
CA HIS A 944 25.80 -13.69 4.99
C HIS A 944 25.70 -14.12 6.46
N ASP A 945 25.49 -15.40 6.72
CA ASP A 945 25.30 -15.93 8.08
C ASP A 945 26.58 -15.84 8.93
N GLY A 946 27.76 -15.96 8.32
CA GLY A 946 29.05 -15.84 9.00
C GLY A 946 29.32 -14.40 9.45
N LEU A 947 29.04 -13.41 8.61
CA LEU A 947 29.19 -12.00 8.96
C LEU A 947 28.11 -11.50 9.93
N HIS A 948 26.95 -12.18 10.01
CA HIS A 948 25.98 -12.01 11.10
C HIS A 948 26.37 -12.76 12.40
N PHE A 949 27.56 -13.34 12.46
CA PHE A 949 28.08 -14.12 13.59
C PHE A 949 27.18 -15.30 14.00
N ALA A 950 26.36 -15.82 13.08
CA ALA A 950 25.30 -16.79 13.36
C ALA A 950 25.73 -18.26 13.23
N LEU A 951 26.89 -18.54 12.61
CA LEU A 951 27.32 -19.91 12.32
C LEU A 951 27.88 -20.65 13.55
N SER A 952 28.63 -19.96 14.41
CA SER A 952 29.37 -20.59 15.52
C SER A 952 29.39 -19.75 16.79
N THR A 953 29.70 -20.39 17.92
CA THR A 953 30.08 -19.69 19.16
C THR A 953 31.54 -19.26 19.19
N SER A 954 32.36 -19.73 18.25
CA SER A 954 33.72 -19.25 18.04
C SER A 954 33.69 -18.04 17.10
N PRO A 955 34.10 -16.83 17.53
CA PRO A 955 34.15 -15.66 16.66
C PRO A 955 35.04 -15.89 15.44
N PHE A 956 36.20 -16.54 15.64
CA PHE A 956 37.12 -16.91 14.57
C PHE A 956 36.45 -17.76 13.47
N VAL A 957 35.56 -18.70 13.82
CA VAL A 957 34.86 -19.52 12.81
C VAL A 957 33.88 -18.66 12.00
N ASN A 958 33.19 -17.72 12.63
CA ASN A 958 32.29 -16.79 11.94
C ASN A 958 33.07 -15.85 11.01
N GLU A 959 34.15 -15.24 11.51
CA GLU A 959 35.02 -14.34 10.73
C GLU A 959 35.71 -15.08 9.57
N PHE A 960 36.22 -16.29 9.81
CA PHE A 960 36.86 -17.11 8.79
C PHE A 960 35.86 -17.53 7.71
N VAL A 961 34.73 -18.16 8.08
CA VAL A 961 33.74 -18.66 7.13
C VAL A 961 32.99 -17.51 6.43
N GLY A 962 32.75 -16.39 7.12
CA GLY A 962 32.22 -15.17 6.53
C GLY A 962 33.22 -14.46 5.59
N GLY A 963 34.53 -14.59 5.86
CA GLY A 963 35.60 -14.12 4.99
C GLY A 963 35.96 -15.05 3.82
N LEU A 964 35.46 -16.30 3.82
CA LEU A 964 35.65 -17.23 2.70
C LEU A 964 34.87 -16.72 1.48
N PHE A 965 35.62 -16.27 0.49
CA PHE A 965 35.13 -15.84 -0.83
C PHE A 965 34.10 -14.70 -0.77
N PRO A 966 34.55 -13.43 -0.68
CA PRO A 966 33.68 -12.24 -0.64
C PRO A 966 33.01 -11.94 -2.00
N PHE A 967 32.05 -12.79 -2.38
CA PHE A 967 31.35 -12.74 -3.68
C PHE A 967 30.37 -11.56 -3.80
N PHE A 968 29.70 -11.18 -2.71
CA PHE A 968 28.67 -10.13 -2.70
C PHE A 968 29.25 -8.75 -2.41
N SER A 969 30.08 -8.65 -1.37
CA SER A 969 30.81 -7.45 -0.95
C SER A 969 32.02 -7.88 -0.13
N SER A 970 32.87 -6.96 0.32
CA SER A 970 33.85 -7.27 1.34
C SER A 970 33.19 -7.36 2.73
N PRO A 971 33.80 -8.04 3.72
CA PRO A 971 33.33 -7.98 5.11
C PRO A 971 33.24 -6.54 5.64
N LEU A 972 34.19 -5.67 5.27
CA LEU A 972 34.20 -4.27 5.68
C LEU A 972 32.98 -3.51 5.11
N GLY A 973 32.74 -3.62 3.80
CA GLY A 973 31.57 -3.02 3.15
C GLY A 973 30.26 -3.55 3.71
N TRP A 974 30.14 -4.86 3.87
CA TRP A 974 28.99 -5.53 4.47
C TRP A 974 28.68 -5.06 5.89
N PHE A 975 29.69 -4.91 6.74
CA PHE A 975 29.49 -4.41 8.11
C PHE A 975 28.95 -2.97 8.15
N HIS A 976 29.46 -2.08 7.30
CA HIS A 976 29.01 -0.68 7.27
C HIS A 976 27.62 -0.53 6.65
N GLN A 977 27.40 -1.20 5.52
CA GLN A 977 26.13 -1.20 4.84
C GLN A 977 25.06 -1.88 5.67
N HIS A 978 25.25 -3.17 5.91
CA HIS A 978 24.16 -4.06 6.29
C HIS A 978 23.99 -4.11 7.80
N ILE A 979 25.09 -4.21 8.58
CA ILE A 979 24.99 -4.32 10.04
C ILE A 979 24.82 -2.96 10.72
N ILE A 980 25.71 -1.99 10.45
CA ILE A 980 25.69 -0.68 11.12
C ILE A 980 24.58 0.22 10.53
N GLY A 981 24.43 0.22 9.21
CA GLY A 981 23.34 0.93 8.52
C GLY A 981 22.02 0.16 8.59
N HIS A 982 21.78 -0.73 7.64
CA HIS A 982 20.48 -1.34 7.37
C HIS A 982 19.82 -2.06 8.56
N HIS A 983 20.54 -2.89 9.34
CA HIS A 983 19.94 -3.62 10.48
C HIS A 983 19.62 -2.73 11.69
N VAL A 984 20.29 -1.59 11.83
CA VAL A 984 19.93 -0.59 12.84
C VAL A 984 18.82 0.32 12.29
N HIS A 985 18.93 0.74 11.04
CA HIS A 985 18.16 1.85 10.47
C HIS A 985 17.23 1.46 9.31
N THR A 986 16.73 0.23 9.28
CA THR A 986 16.02 -0.38 8.13
C THR A 986 14.94 0.53 7.52
N ASN A 987 15.06 0.82 6.23
CA ASN A 987 14.17 1.68 5.44
C ASN A 987 14.02 3.13 5.97
N MET A 988 14.89 3.61 6.86
CA MET A 988 14.84 5.00 7.32
C MET A 988 15.61 5.92 6.37
N LYS A 989 14.92 6.91 5.80
CA LYS A 989 15.48 7.92 4.88
C LYS A 989 16.73 8.56 5.50
N TYR A 990 17.82 8.64 4.73
CA TYR A 990 19.13 9.18 5.14
C TYR A 990 19.84 8.48 6.33
N HIS A 991 19.34 7.33 6.80
CA HIS A 991 20.03 6.50 7.79
C HIS A 991 20.28 5.08 7.27
N ASP A 992 19.40 4.55 6.42
CA ASP A 992 19.64 3.30 5.70
C ASP A 992 20.49 3.55 4.43
N PRO A 993 21.75 3.06 4.36
CA PRO A 993 22.56 3.20 3.15
C PRO A 993 22.02 2.38 1.97
N ASP A 994 21.12 1.41 2.18
CA ASP A 994 20.54 0.57 1.12
C ASP A 994 19.56 1.34 0.22
N LEU A 995 18.97 2.43 0.72
CA LEU A 995 18.05 3.26 -0.07
C LEU A 995 18.78 4.05 -1.16
N VAL A 996 20.05 4.41 -0.95
CA VAL A 996 20.85 5.26 -1.85
C VAL A 996 21.76 4.47 -2.81
N HIS A 997 21.67 3.14 -2.86
CA HIS A 997 22.38 2.34 -3.85
C HIS A 997 21.70 2.37 -5.22
N GLY A 998 22.38 2.92 -6.22
CA GLY A 998 21.90 2.84 -7.60
C GLY A 998 20.61 3.64 -7.82
N ILE A 999 20.44 4.73 -7.08
CA ILE A 999 19.37 5.72 -7.29
C ILE A 999 19.37 6.25 -8.74
N GLU A 1000 20.50 6.20 -9.43
CA GLU A 1000 20.63 6.54 -10.85
C GLU A 1000 19.94 5.52 -11.79
N ALA A 1001 19.50 4.36 -11.26
CA ALA A 1001 18.89 3.26 -12.01
C ALA A 1001 17.56 2.77 -11.43
N ARG A 1002 17.36 2.79 -10.11
CA ARG A 1002 16.13 2.31 -9.44
C ARG A 1002 15.79 3.14 -8.20
N ARG A 1003 14.50 3.32 -7.97
CA ARG A 1003 13.93 4.08 -6.84
C ARG A 1003 13.50 3.13 -5.72
N GLU A 1004 14.30 3.03 -4.67
CA GLU A 1004 13.96 2.19 -3.50
C GLU A 1004 13.07 2.92 -2.47
N HIS A 1005 13.18 4.24 -2.33
CA HIS A 1005 12.41 5.00 -1.34
C HIS A 1005 11.36 5.94 -1.94
N LYS A 1006 10.25 6.13 -1.22
CA LYS A 1006 9.13 7.01 -1.61
C LYS A 1006 9.48 8.50 -1.67
N ASP A 1007 10.60 8.90 -1.07
CA ASP A 1007 11.01 10.30 -0.97
C ASP A 1007 12.19 10.66 -1.91
N HIS A 1008 12.58 9.76 -2.83
CA HIS A 1008 13.58 10.05 -3.86
C HIS A 1008 12.93 10.72 -5.08
N PRO A 1009 13.58 11.71 -5.72
CA PRO A 1009 13.03 12.41 -6.89
C PRO A 1009 12.91 11.45 -8.07
N PHE A 1010 11.86 11.59 -8.88
CA PHE A 1010 11.54 10.64 -9.94
C PHE A 1010 12.39 10.89 -11.20
N LEU A 1011 13.33 9.99 -11.50
CA LEU A 1011 14.16 10.05 -12.70
C LEU A 1011 13.48 9.32 -13.89
N PRO A 1012 13.65 9.79 -15.14
CA PRO A 1012 13.02 9.17 -16.32
C PRO A 1012 13.30 7.67 -16.49
N ILE A 1013 14.49 7.20 -16.08
CA ILE A 1013 14.88 5.79 -16.11
C ILE A 1013 13.97 4.89 -15.24
N TYR A 1014 13.39 5.43 -14.18
CA TYR A 1014 12.48 4.70 -13.29
C TYR A 1014 11.18 4.25 -13.96
N LYS A 1015 10.80 4.86 -15.10
CA LYS A 1015 9.62 4.47 -15.88
C LYS A 1015 9.61 2.95 -16.18
N HIS A 1016 10.79 2.33 -16.26
CA HIS A 1016 10.95 0.91 -16.55
C HIS A 1016 11.44 0.08 -15.36
N GLN A 1017 11.58 0.63 -14.15
CA GLN A 1017 12.20 -0.05 -13.00
C GLN A 1017 11.48 -1.31 -12.50
N SER A 1018 10.19 -1.47 -12.82
CA SER A 1018 9.39 -2.65 -12.52
C SER A 1018 9.52 -3.74 -13.59
N THR A 1019 10.12 -3.44 -14.75
CA THR A 1019 10.29 -4.42 -15.82
C THR A 1019 11.33 -5.47 -15.44
N PHE A 1020 11.09 -6.70 -15.89
CA PHE A 1020 12.01 -7.84 -15.72
C PHE A 1020 13.45 -7.49 -16.11
N LEU A 1021 13.63 -6.84 -17.27
CA LEU A 1021 14.94 -6.41 -17.79
C LEU A 1021 15.61 -5.34 -16.93
N SER A 1022 14.88 -4.32 -16.45
CA SER A 1022 15.46 -3.28 -15.60
C SER A 1022 15.84 -3.82 -14.22
N ILE A 1023 15.00 -4.70 -13.64
CA ILE A 1023 15.32 -5.41 -12.39
C ILE A 1023 16.57 -6.28 -12.57
N GLY A 1024 16.64 -7.08 -13.64
CA GLY A 1024 17.81 -7.91 -13.94
C GLY A 1024 19.08 -7.08 -14.15
N PHE A 1025 18.99 -5.98 -14.91
CA PHE A 1025 20.09 -5.03 -15.12
C PHE A 1025 20.55 -4.39 -13.79
N HIS A 1026 19.62 -3.89 -12.98
CA HIS A 1026 19.92 -3.30 -11.68
C HIS A 1026 20.58 -4.32 -10.73
N PHE A 1027 20.12 -5.58 -10.67
CA PHE A 1027 20.80 -6.59 -9.84
C PHE A 1027 22.17 -6.98 -10.39
N VAL A 1028 22.35 -7.11 -11.71
CA VAL A 1028 23.65 -7.46 -12.30
C VAL A 1028 24.69 -6.36 -12.07
N VAL A 1029 24.33 -5.10 -12.35
CA VAL A 1029 25.21 -3.94 -12.16
C VAL A 1029 25.36 -3.62 -10.68
N GLY A 1030 24.26 -3.46 -9.95
CA GLY A 1030 24.23 -3.09 -8.54
C GLY A 1030 24.96 -4.08 -7.64
N THR A 1031 24.87 -5.39 -7.88
CA THR A 1031 25.54 -6.38 -7.02
C THR A 1031 27.05 -6.43 -7.25
N TRP A 1032 27.55 -6.52 -8.50
CA TRP A 1032 29.01 -6.63 -8.73
C TRP A 1032 29.72 -5.28 -8.84
N LEU A 1033 29.21 -4.37 -9.67
CA LEU A 1033 29.82 -3.05 -9.84
C LEU A 1033 29.52 -2.18 -8.62
N GLY A 1034 28.30 -2.20 -8.07
CA GLY A 1034 27.95 -1.47 -6.84
C GLY A 1034 28.53 -2.09 -5.56
N LEU A 1035 27.80 -3.06 -4.99
CA LEU A 1035 28.06 -3.68 -3.68
C LEU A 1035 29.44 -4.36 -3.59
N GLY A 1036 29.83 -5.04 -4.66
CA GLY A 1036 31.14 -5.69 -4.76
C GLY A 1036 32.28 -4.66 -4.81
N LEU A 1037 32.28 -3.82 -5.85
CA LEU A 1037 33.44 -3.04 -6.27
C LEU A 1037 33.41 -1.57 -5.81
N LEU A 1038 32.47 -0.78 -6.34
CA LEU A 1038 32.48 0.68 -6.22
C LEU A 1038 32.24 1.16 -4.79
N ASN A 1039 31.35 0.51 -4.05
CA ASN A 1039 31.06 0.89 -2.67
C ASN A 1039 32.25 0.64 -1.73
N ASP A 1040 32.99 -0.44 -1.99
CA ASP A 1040 34.20 -0.81 -1.26
C ASP A 1040 35.31 0.23 -1.51
N PHE A 1041 35.50 0.65 -2.78
CA PHE A 1041 36.38 1.76 -3.11
C PHE A 1041 35.94 3.08 -2.49
N LYS A 1042 34.64 3.43 -2.56
CA LYS A 1042 34.09 4.63 -1.91
C LYS A 1042 34.38 4.63 -0.40
N LEU A 1043 34.18 3.52 0.31
CA LEU A 1043 34.45 3.42 1.75
C LEU A 1043 35.93 3.63 2.11
N ILE A 1044 36.85 3.21 1.25
CA ILE A 1044 38.30 3.34 1.48
C ILE A 1044 38.78 4.75 1.13
N LEU A 1045 38.36 5.26 -0.04
CA LEU A 1045 38.90 6.45 -0.70
C LEU A 1045 38.08 7.73 -0.49
N SER A 1046 36.85 7.66 0.04
CA SER A 1046 35.99 8.85 0.17
C SER A 1046 36.61 9.91 1.10
N PRO A 1047 36.64 11.20 0.70
CA PRO A 1047 37.03 12.30 1.58
C PRO A 1047 36.04 12.52 2.74
N THR A 1048 34.83 11.96 2.66
CA THR A 1048 33.82 12.00 3.75
C THR A 1048 34.12 11.02 4.87
N LEU A 1049 35.01 10.04 4.66
CA LEU A 1049 35.28 8.92 5.58
C LEU A 1049 34.01 8.16 6.02
N SER A 1050 33.01 8.06 5.13
CA SER A 1050 31.72 7.40 5.37
C SER A 1050 31.26 6.54 4.19
N TYR A 1051 30.45 5.51 4.46
CA TYR A 1051 29.75 4.70 3.47
C TYR A 1051 28.53 5.47 2.95
N ASN A 1052 28.46 5.67 1.63
CA ASN A 1052 27.42 6.42 0.92
C ASN A 1052 27.09 7.83 1.48
N GLY A 1053 27.95 8.42 2.30
CA GLY A 1053 27.68 9.71 2.95
C GLY A 1053 26.98 9.61 4.32
N PHE A 1054 26.42 8.46 4.69
CA PHE A 1054 25.52 8.30 5.86
C PHE A 1054 26.12 7.54 7.04
N VAL A 1055 26.89 6.48 6.79
CA VAL A 1055 27.46 5.65 7.87
C VAL A 1055 28.96 5.95 8.01
N PRO A 1056 29.44 6.65 9.06
CA PRO A 1056 30.88 6.86 9.28
C PRO A 1056 31.64 5.54 9.25
N ARG A 1057 32.87 5.52 8.74
CA ARG A 1057 33.73 4.31 8.77
C ARG A 1057 34.14 3.96 10.21
N ILE A 1058 34.39 2.70 10.53
CA ILE A 1058 35.08 2.34 11.78
C ILE A 1058 36.52 2.90 11.75
N PRO A 1059 37.12 3.28 12.90
CA PRO A 1059 38.53 3.64 12.96
C PRO A 1059 39.45 2.52 12.46
N MET A 1060 40.29 2.80 11.46
CA MET A 1060 41.21 1.83 10.85
C MET A 1060 42.61 2.42 10.71
N THR A 1061 43.64 1.59 10.86
CA THR A 1061 45.02 2.01 10.59
C THR A 1061 45.26 2.13 9.08
N THR A 1062 46.21 3.00 8.69
CA THR A 1062 46.64 3.12 7.28
C THR A 1062 47.08 1.77 6.71
N THR A 1063 47.77 0.95 7.51
CA THR A 1063 48.15 -0.42 7.14
C THR A 1063 46.94 -1.29 6.85
N ALA A 1064 45.89 -1.27 7.68
CA ALA A 1064 44.68 -2.05 7.44
C ALA A 1064 43.95 -1.62 6.16
N LEU A 1065 43.88 -0.32 5.89
CA LEU A 1065 43.29 0.22 4.65
C LEU A 1065 44.09 -0.19 3.40
N ILE A 1066 45.43 -0.10 3.45
CA ILE A 1066 46.30 -0.57 2.36
C ILE A 1066 46.16 -2.08 2.16
N THR A 1067 46.20 -2.88 3.23
CA THR A 1067 46.03 -4.34 3.17
C THR A 1067 44.69 -4.72 2.58
N HIS A 1068 43.60 -4.04 2.96
CA HIS A 1068 42.28 -4.24 2.35
C HIS A 1068 42.30 -3.91 0.86
N GLY A 1069 42.77 -2.72 0.48
CA GLY A 1069 42.85 -2.28 -0.92
C GLY A 1069 43.66 -3.24 -1.81
N VAL A 1070 44.84 -3.66 -1.35
CA VAL A 1070 45.70 -4.65 -2.04
C VAL A 1070 45.01 -6.01 -2.14
N THR A 1071 44.36 -6.48 -1.05
CA THR A 1071 43.64 -7.76 -1.06
C THR A 1071 42.46 -7.75 -2.04
N ARG A 1072 41.70 -6.64 -2.11
CA ARG A 1072 40.62 -6.47 -3.10
C ARG A 1072 41.17 -6.38 -4.52
N ALA A 1073 42.27 -5.66 -4.75
CA ALA A 1073 42.92 -5.62 -6.06
C ALA A 1073 43.36 -7.02 -6.53
N ILE A 1074 44.04 -7.79 -5.67
CA ILE A 1074 44.44 -9.19 -5.95
C ILE A 1074 43.20 -10.06 -6.22
N TYR A 1075 42.13 -9.92 -5.43
CA TYR A 1075 40.88 -10.65 -5.62
C TYR A 1075 40.26 -10.39 -7.00
N TYR A 1076 40.16 -9.12 -7.43
CA TYR A 1076 39.60 -8.78 -8.75
C TYR A 1076 40.49 -9.16 -9.92
N ILE A 1077 41.80 -8.98 -9.78
CA ILE A 1077 42.81 -9.44 -10.73
C ILE A 1077 42.69 -10.96 -10.89
N GLY A 1078 42.61 -11.72 -9.80
CA GLY A 1078 42.38 -13.17 -9.83
C GLY A 1078 41.05 -13.55 -10.47
N LEU A 1079 39.94 -12.92 -10.07
CA LEU A 1079 38.58 -13.25 -10.51
C LEU A 1079 38.37 -13.04 -12.01
N PHE A 1080 38.84 -11.92 -12.57
CA PHE A 1080 38.62 -11.56 -13.97
C PHE A 1080 39.81 -11.91 -14.88
N GLY A 1081 41.03 -11.93 -14.35
CA GLY A 1081 42.25 -12.13 -15.13
C GLY A 1081 42.61 -13.60 -15.39
N TRP A 1082 42.17 -14.54 -14.55
CA TRP A 1082 42.58 -15.95 -14.66
C TRP A 1082 42.42 -16.58 -16.06
N PRO A 1083 41.35 -16.35 -16.85
CA PRO A 1083 41.20 -16.99 -18.16
C PRO A 1083 42.26 -16.55 -19.18
N TYR A 1084 42.87 -15.38 -18.97
CA TYR A 1084 43.88 -14.80 -19.84
C TYR A 1084 45.28 -15.35 -19.57
N TRP A 1085 45.54 -15.89 -18.38
CA TRP A 1085 46.79 -16.55 -18.02
C TRP A 1085 46.72 -18.08 -18.07
N THR A 1086 45.54 -18.69 -17.91
CA THR A 1086 45.38 -20.15 -17.94
C THR A 1086 45.17 -20.72 -19.33
N PHE A 1087 44.40 -20.03 -20.19
CA PHE A 1087 44.15 -20.51 -21.56
C PHE A 1087 45.11 -19.84 -22.53
N THR A 1088 45.78 -20.63 -23.37
CA THR A 1088 46.56 -20.13 -24.52
C THR A 1088 45.65 -19.52 -25.59
N ALA A 1089 46.23 -18.82 -26.57
CA ALA A 1089 45.46 -18.32 -27.73
C ALA A 1089 44.98 -19.44 -28.66
N ALA A 1090 45.60 -20.63 -28.60
CA ALA A 1090 45.22 -21.80 -29.40
C ALA A 1090 44.04 -22.57 -28.78
N GLU A 1091 43.95 -22.63 -27.44
CA GLU A 1091 42.85 -23.33 -26.76
C GLU A 1091 41.55 -22.53 -26.73
N LYS A 1092 41.64 -21.19 -26.59
CA LYS A 1092 40.48 -20.29 -26.55
C LYS A 1092 40.78 -18.94 -27.20
N GLY A 1093 39.87 -18.50 -28.08
CA GLY A 1093 39.89 -17.13 -28.62
C GLY A 1093 39.54 -16.08 -27.56
N PHE A 1094 39.84 -14.81 -27.86
CA PHE A 1094 39.63 -13.68 -26.93
C PHE A 1094 38.20 -13.61 -26.38
N LEU A 1095 37.18 -13.78 -27.23
CA LEU A 1095 35.77 -13.74 -26.83
C LEU A 1095 35.41 -14.87 -25.85
N GLU A 1096 35.98 -16.07 -25.99
CA GLU A 1096 35.78 -17.13 -24.99
C GLU A 1096 36.43 -16.74 -23.66
N LYS A 1097 37.67 -16.23 -23.65
CA LYS A 1097 38.33 -15.80 -22.40
C LYS A 1097 37.53 -14.71 -21.69
N PHE A 1098 36.96 -13.77 -22.45
CA PHE A 1098 36.05 -12.76 -21.95
C PHE A 1098 34.76 -13.37 -21.36
N MET A 1099 34.16 -14.38 -22.00
CA MET A 1099 32.98 -15.08 -21.45
C MET A 1099 33.29 -15.89 -20.18
N PHE A 1100 34.47 -16.51 -20.08
CA PHE A 1100 34.92 -17.18 -18.83
C PHE A 1100 35.26 -16.20 -17.71
N SER A 1101 35.59 -14.94 -18.05
CA SER A 1101 35.88 -13.85 -17.12
C SER A 1101 34.60 -13.18 -16.61
N MET A 1102 33.76 -12.66 -17.52
CA MET A 1102 32.58 -11.84 -17.20
C MET A 1102 31.29 -12.65 -17.01
N GLY A 1103 31.17 -13.81 -17.65
CA GLY A 1103 29.98 -14.66 -17.56
C GLY A 1103 29.59 -15.01 -16.11
N PRO A 1104 30.52 -15.46 -15.25
CA PRO A 1104 30.22 -15.73 -13.85
C PRO A 1104 29.70 -14.50 -13.08
N ALA A 1105 30.23 -13.31 -13.36
CA ALA A 1105 29.75 -12.07 -12.74
C ALA A 1105 28.35 -11.66 -13.23
N ILE A 1106 27.94 -12.03 -14.45
CA ILE A 1106 26.58 -11.76 -14.93
C ILE A 1106 25.57 -12.75 -14.33
N VAL A 1107 25.94 -14.03 -14.17
CA VAL A 1107 25.03 -15.09 -13.71
C VAL A 1107 24.85 -15.10 -12.18
N PHE A 1108 25.89 -14.74 -11.42
CA PHE A 1108 25.81 -14.80 -9.94
C PHE A 1108 24.67 -13.93 -9.36
N PRO A 1109 24.46 -12.67 -9.76
CA PRO A 1109 23.34 -11.84 -9.27
C PRO A 1109 22.01 -12.26 -9.86
N SER A 1110 21.99 -12.86 -11.06
CA SER A 1110 20.74 -13.33 -11.68
C SER A 1110 20.08 -14.45 -10.88
N CYS A 1111 20.75 -15.04 -9.88
CA CYS A 1111 20.14 -15.96 -8.93
C CYS A 1111 19.16 -15.25 -7.97
N LEU A 1112 19.42 -13.97 -7.61
CA LEU A 1112 18.51 -13.11 -6.82
C LEU A 1112 17.19 -12.80 -7.55
N TRP A 1113 17.16 -12.99 -8.86
CA TRP A 1113 16.00 -12.74 -9.73
C TRP A 1113 14.84 -13.72 -9.50
N SER A 1114 15.15 -14.92 -8.99
CA SER A 1114 14.24 -16.07 -8.99
C SER A 1114 13.20 -16.10 -7.85
N THR A 1115 13.36 -15.28 -6.81
CA THR A 1115 12.62 -15.40 -5.54
C THR A 1115 11.40 -14.49 -5.41
N ARG A 1116 11.15 -13.54 -6.33
CA ARG A 1116 10.09 -12.52 -6.18
C ARG A 1116 8.63 -12.98 -6.42
N LYS A 1117 8.37 -14.28 -6.64
CA LYS A 1117 6.99 -14.76 -6.96
C LYS A 1117 6.02 -14.91 -5.77
N SER A 1118 6.42 -14.53 -4.55
CA SER A 1118 5.59 -14.70 -3.34
C SER A 1118 5.33 -13.43 -2.53
N THR A 1119 5.90 -12.27 -2.91
CA THR A 1119 5.79 -11.01 -2.15
C THR A 1119 6.03 -9.79 -3.04
N ILE A 1120 5.05 -9.49 -3.91
CA ILE A 1120 4.63 -8.13 -4.32
C ILE A 1120 3.10 -8.19 -4.40
#